data_AF-A0AA49FKK2-F1
#
_entry.id   AF-A0AA49FKK2-F1
#
_cell.length_a   1.000
_cell.length_b   1.000
_cell.length_c   1.000
_cell.angle_alpha   90.00
_cell.angle_beta   90.00
_cell.angle_gamma   90.00
#
_symmetry.space_group_name_H-M   'P 1'
#
loop_
_entity.id
_entity.type
_entity.pdbx_description
1 polymer ?
#
loop_
_entity_poly.entity_id
_entity_poly.type
_entity_poly.pdbx_seq_one_letter_code
_entity_poly.pdbx_strand_id
1 'polypeptide(L)'
;MISLEMLGMAYRKAKVDLYYSSHASLDAIADYEENLQANLAALLARINAEDESWVKSSDFVGTWTLATKSVDMTSWKQLKEASQNGLIFSSPTDEWEQACTALAAQEKYQKPDAEFRLMAKCTLDFHVLSTLWMLEVGHLFDAKLTKSAYGSRLRRTQDNKQINELSLGTFTPYLKPFRDWRDNGITAMRTALNAGKKIIALTADVTSFYHELNPGFMLDQAFVNDVLGLDLTKEQAKFNSLFIHALQAWAMGTGMKKGLPVGLPASAVVANIALVELDRIIEQQIAPLYYGRYVDDILLVMENGAGIRSTDQLWEWLFARAEGKLIWRKGQKENEKVISFQPSYLHQGDSKSQIHFANAKNKVFMLADEPGKTLVDAIAHQIHERASEWRAMPRLPRSPNHVGTDLLAATQSDGEAADNLRKADALTMRRAGFAIKLRDFEAYERDLQPDAWKEHRRAFFRAFTQHVLVLPQFFDLAVYLPRVIRLATACEDFGDLRKIIGALEQICKQIQEHCTVSIKAWPDNAEKPNADKMIARWQEQLLTSIRESITAAFPPHLSKTGKQAWEEHMADYHPTIDFVAMFSWPLSVKGFQAKQARLFSFDLAHMPFRFIGLPAEMVAQRGIPAKKTVTNCHEASELLPNTVLEGTRQLAKWIRLKGLPHGLLFATRPFNLAELFILNKDAYTEQGQAAMRAVVLALRGFGLNEKTPCFDQHGVLQIPDGTVSRKHGIAVSSWKTRQDSWAAAVTRSPDPDAERYARLNRLLDGVIAEPRHSRYLILPELALPAHWFIRIARKLQGRGISLITGIEYLHAGKSRVRNQVWAALSHDGLGFPSIMIYRQDKQRPALHEELELHRLAGRKMQPADKWTNGIPPIIQHGDFRFAMLVCSELTNISYRAALRGKVDAIFVPEWNQDTDTFHSLVESAALDVHAYIIQCNDRQYGDSRIRAPYKDSWKRDVLRVKGGITDYCVIGEIDVLALRRFQSSFRSPTEPFKPVPDGFEISYGRKVLPAGETE
;
A
#
# COMPACT_ATOMS: atom_id res chain seq x y z
N MET A 1 -24.55 5.32 -27.38
CA MET A 1 -24.78 3.87 -27.50
C MET A 1 -23.59 3.16 -26.87
N ILE A 2 -23.81 2.21 -25.97
CA ILE A 2 -22.75 1.50 -25.26
C ILE A 2 -22.05 0.55 -26.25
N SER A 3 -20.71 0.47 -26.19
CA SER A 3 -19.89 -0.40 -27.04
C SER A 3 -19.19 -1.49 -26.25
N LEU A 4 -18.66 -2.49 -26.96
CA LEU A 4 -17.89 -3.57 -26.36
C LEU A 4 -16.55 -3.07 -25.77
N GLU A 5 -15.93 -2.06 -26.38
CA GLU A 5 -14.72 -1.41 -25.85
C GLU A 5 -14.98 -0.72 -24.49
N MET A 6 -16.13 -0.05 -24.35
CA MET A 6 -16.53 0.58 -23.07
C MET A 6 -16.69 -0.47 -21.97
N LEU A 7 -17.26 -1.64 -22.29
CA LEU A 7 -17.40 -2.76 -21.36
C LEU A 7 -16.05 -3.40 -21.00
N GLY A 8 -15.12 -3.52 -21.95
CA GLY A 8 -13.76 -3.99 -21.67
C GLY A 8 -13.00 -3.04 -20.74
N MET A 9 -13.15 -1.73 -20.93
CA MET A 9 -12.62 -0.72 -20.01
C MET A 9 -13.29 -0.74 -18.64
N ALA A 10 -14.61 -0.96 -18.58
CA ALA A 10 -15.34 -1.13 -17.33
C ALA A 10 -14.87 -2.37 -16.58
N TYR A 11 -14.73 -3.53 -17.24
CA TYR A 11 -14.19 -4.74 -16.64
C TYR A 11 -12.77 -4.54 -16.10
N ARG A 12 -11.91 -3.87 -16.87
CA ARG A 12 -10.53 -3.57 -16.47
C ARG A 12 -10.46 -2.83 -15.14
N LYS A 13 -11.36 -1.88 -14.90
CA LYS A 13 -11.48 -1.17 -13.61
C LYS A 13 -12.17 -2.03 -12.54
N ALA A 14 -13.26 -2.71 -12.90
CA ALA A 14 -14.03 -3.57 -12.01
C ALA A 14 -13.14 -4.62 -11.35
N LYS A 15 -12.28 -5.29 -12.13
CA LYS A 15 -11.34 -6.30 -11.64
C LYS A 15 -10.40 -5.76 -10.56
N VAL A 16 -9.90 -4.55 -10.72
CA VAL A 16 -9.04 -3.89 -9.73
C VAL A 16 -9.81 -3.62 -8.45
N ASP A 17 -10.98 -3.01 -8.56
CA ASP A 17 -11.82 -2.65 -7.41
C ASP A 17 -12.27 -3.91 -6.64
N LEU A 18 -12.63 -4.97 -7.37
CA LEU A 18 -12.95 -6.30 -6.85
C LEU A 18 -11.75 -6.93 -6.12
N TYR A 19 -10.57 -6.97 -6.74
CA TYR A 19 -9.37 -7.60 -6.17
C TYR A 19 -8.98 -7.01 -4.80
N TYR A 20 -9.21 -5.71 -4.61
CA TYR A 20 -8.94 -5.03 -3.34
C TYR A 20 -10.14 -4.98 -2.37
N SER A 21 -11.27 -5.60 -2.73
CA SER A 21 -12.43 -5.77 -1.85
C SER A 21 -12.20 -6.86 -0.80
N SER A 22 -12.96 -6.83 0.31
CA SER A 22 -12.78 -7.74 1.44
C SER A 22 -13.11 -9.21 1.14
N HIS A 23 -13.93 -9.49 0.12
CA HIS A 23 -14.44 -10.84 -0.19
C HIS A 23 -14.40 -11.16 -1.68
N ALA A 24 -13.32 -10.75 -2.36
CA ALA A 24 -13.12 -11.09 -3.77
C ALA A 24 -13.04 -12.61 -3.95
N SER A 25 -13.83 -13.17 -4.87
CA SER A 25 -13.62 -14.55 -5.33
C SER A 25 -12.63 -14.54 -6.48
N LEU A 26 -11.45 -15.11 -6.25
CA LEU A 26 -10.39 -15.20 -7.26
C LEU A 26 -10.81 -16.11 -8.42
N ASP A 27 -11.52 -17.21 -8.14
CA ASP A 27 -11.96 -18.14 -9.17
C ASP A 27 -13.05 -17.51 -10.05
N ALA A 28 -14.04 -16.83 -9.45
CA ALA A 28 -15.09 -16.17 -10.22
C ALA A 28 -14.54 -15.09 -11.18
N ILE A 29 -13.52 -14.35 -10.76
CA ILE A 29 -12.84 -13.38 -11.64
C ILE A 29 -12.13 -14.10 -12.78
N ALA A 30 -11.38 -15.17 -12.48
CA ALA A 30 -10.64 -15.93 -13.49
C ALA A 30 -11.56 -16.63 -14.51
N ASP A 31 -12.66 -17.24 -14.04
CA ASP A 31 -13.66 -17.91 -14.86
C ASP A 31 -14.34 -16.92 -15.83
N TYR A 32 -14.61 -15.72 -15.35
CA TYR A 32 -15.18 -14.66 -16.19
C TYR A 32 -14.18 -14.11 -17.20
N GLU A 33 -12.92 -13.93 -16.81
CA GLU A 33 -11.87 -13.37 -17.67
C GLU A 33 -11.44 -14.32 -18.80
N GLU A 34 -11.51 -15.63 -18.56
CA GLU A 34 -11.14 -16.65 -19.54
C GLU A 34 -12.04 -16.61 -20.79
N ASN A 35 -13.30 -16.19 -20.64
CA ASN A 35 -14.26 -16.01 -21.74
C ASN A 35 -14.74 -14.55 -21.82
N LEU A 36 -13.83 -13.59 -21.54
CA LEU A 36 -14.19 -12.19 -21.34
C LEU A 36 -14.98 -11.58 -22.50
N GLN A 37 -14.55 -11.80 -23.75
CA GLN A 37 -15.23 -11.21 -24.92
C GLN A 37 -16.68 -11.69 -25.03
N ALA A 38 -16.91 -13.00 -24.90
CA ALA A 38 -18.24 -13.59 -25.02
C ALA A 38 -19.16 -13.14 -23.88
N ASN A 39 -18.64 -13.10 -22.64
CA ASN A 39 -19.38 -12.62 -21.48
C ASN A 39 -19.80 -11.15 -21.66
N LEU A 40 -18.87 -10.28 -22.08
CA LEU A 40 -19.16 -8.86 -22.31
C LEU A 40 -20.08 -8.63 -23.50
N ALA A 41 -19.97 -9.43 -24.58
CA ALA A 41 -20.89 -9.36 -25.72
C ALA A 41 -22.32 -9.75 -25.32
N ALA A 42 -22.48 -10.79 -24.49
CA ALA A 42 -23.78 -11.19 -23.95
C ALA A 42 -24.38 -10.09 -23.06
N LEU A 43 -23.57 -9.47 -22.20
CA LEU A 43 -24.00 -8.34 -21.37
C LEU A 43 -24.37 -7.12 -22.22
N LEU A 44 -23.59 -6.81 -23.26
CA LEU A 44 -23.87 -5.73 -24.20
C LEU A 44 -25.23 -5.90 -24.88
N ALA A 45 -25.54 -7.11 -25.34
CA ALA A 45 -26.82 -7.43 -25.96
C ALA A 45 -27.99 -7.18 -25.00
N ARG A 46 -27.85 -7.54 -23.73
CA ARG A 46 -28.87 -7.27 -22.69
C ARG A 46 -29.04 -5.78 -22.41
N ILE A 47 -27.94 -5.03 -22.30
CA ILE A 47 -27.96 -3.58 -22.04
C ILE A 47 -28.67 -2.81 -23.17
N ASN A 48 -28.40 -3.19 -24.42
CA ASN A 48 -28.97 -2.53 -25.59
C ASN A 48 -30.38 -3.05 -25.97
N ALA A 49 -30.88 -4.11 -25.32
CA ALA A 49 -32.22 -4.62 -25.56
C ALA A 49 -33.31 -3.66 -25.06
N GLU A 50 -34.53 -3.86 -25.57
CA GLU A 50 -35.74 -3.20 -25.06
C GLU A 50 -36.19 -3.79 -23.72
N ASP A 51 -35.95 -5.08 -23.48
CA ASP A 51 -36.26 -5.74 -22.21
C ASP A 51 -35.31 -5.28 -21.11
N GLU A 52 -35.89 -4.74 -20.04
CA GLU A 52 -35.19 -4.29 -18.84
C GLU A 52 -35.40 -5.23 -17.64
N SER A 53 -36.22 -6.27 -17.78
CA SER A 53 -36.57 -7.17 -16.67
C SER A 53 -35.38 -7.99 -16.17
N TRP A 54 -34.38 -8.24 -17.02
CA TRP A 54 -33.19 -9.02 -16.70
C TRP A 54 -32.38 -8.44 -15.53
N VAL A 55 -32.39 -7.12 -15.30
CA VAL A 55 -31.70 -6.51 -14.15
C VAL A 55 -32.33 -6.89 -12.81
N LYS A 56 -33.56 -7.42 -12.83
CA LYS A 56 -34.27 -7.88 -11.62
C LYS A 56 -34.03 -9.36 -11.32
N SER A 57 -33.39 -10.09 -12.24
CA SER A 57 -33.12 -11.51 -12.07
C SER A 57 -32.00 -11.75 -11.05
N SER A 58 -32.19 -12.74 -10.17
CA SER A 58 -31.16 -13.23 -9.25
C SER A 58 -29.91 -13.72 -9.97
N ASP A 59 -30.07 -14.25 -11.18
CA ASP A 59 -28.95 -14.74 -12.00
C ASP A 59 -28.06 -13.60 -12.49
N PHE A 60 -28.58 -12.37 -12.52
CA PHE A 60 -27.80 -11.18 -12.85
C PHE A 60 -27.27 -10.49 -11.59
N VAL A 61 -28.13 -10.14 -10.62
CA VAL A 61 -27.70 -9.34 -9.46
C VAL A 61 -26.85 -10.15 -8.46
N GLY A 62 -26.92 -11.47 -8.53
CA GLY A 62 -26.22 -12.39 -7.64
C GLY A 62 -26.93 -12.54 -6.30
N THR A 63 -26.16 -12.91 -5.28
CA THR A 63 -26.66 -13.27 -3.95
C THR A 63 -25.94 -12.48 -2.86
N TRP A 64 -25.98 -12.99 -1.63
CA TRP A 64 -25.35 -12.39 -0.45
C TRP A 64 -24.66 -13.46 0.39
N THR A 65 -23.73 -13.03 1.24
CA THR A 65 -22.97 -13.86 2.17
C THR A 65 -22.84 -13.16 3.52
N LEU A 66 -22.14 -13.77 4.46
CA LEU A 66 -21.93 -13.25 5.82
C LEU A 66 -20.44 -13.04 6.10
N ALA A 67 -20.14 -11.94 6.78
CA ALA A 67 -18.83 -11.67 7.35
C ALA A 67 -18.93 -11.52 8.87
N THR A 68 -17.89 -11.91 9.59
CA THR A 68 -17.84 -11.76 11.05
C THR A 68 -17.90 -10.29 11.45
N LYS A 69 -18.67 -9.96 12.49
CA LYS A 69 -18.71 -8.61 13.07
C LYS A 69 -18.10 -8.56 14.46
N SER A 70 -18.71 -9.28 15.39
CA SER A 70 -18.35 -9.33 16.80
C SER A 70 -19.06 -10.51 17.46
N VAL A 71 -18.55 -10.94 18.61
CA VAL A 71 -19.27 -11.85 19.50
C VAL A 71 -19.62 -11.07 20.76
N ASP A 72 -20.90 -11.00 21.11
CA ASP A 72 -21.37 -10.32 22.31
C ASP A 72 -21.10 -11.19 23.54
N MET A 73 -20.23 -10.70 24.42
CA MET A 73 -19.84 -11.33 25.68
C MET A 73 -20.41 -10.58 26.90
N THR A 74 -21.43 -9.73 26.73
CA THR A 74 -21.99 -8.89 27.80
C THR A 74 -22.50 -9.73 28.99
N SER A 75 -23.19 -10.84 28.74
CA SER A 75 -23.65 -11.74 29.81
C SER A 75 -22.50 -12.37 30.59
N TRP A 76 -21.38 -12.71 29.92
CA TRP A 76 -20.18 -13.20 30.61
C TRP A 76 -19.55 -12.11 31.48
N LYS A 77 -19.44 -10.88 30.98
CA LYS A 77 -18.91 -9.75 31.76
C LYS A 77 -19.74 -9.48 33.02
N GLN A 78 -21.06 -9.46 32.90
CA GLN A 78 -21.98 -9.29 34.03
C GLN A 78 -21.84 -10.42 35.06
N LEU A 79 -21.70 -11.66 34.59
CA LEU A 79 -21.48 -12.81 35.48
C LEU A 79 -20.14 -12.71 36.22
N LYS A 80 -19.07 -12.30 35.53
CA LYS A 80 -17.73 -12.11 36.10
C LYS A 80 -17.74 -11.01 37.17
N GLU A 81 -18.36 -9.87 36.89
CA GLU A 81 -18.53 -8.74 37.83
C GLU A 81 -19.37 -9.14 39.06
N ALA A 82 -20.47 -9.88 38.86
CA ALA A 82 -21.32 -10.35 39.94
C ALA A 82 -20.65 -11.39 40.85
N SER A 83 -19.73 -12.20 40.29
CA SER A 83 -19.05 -13.27 41.03
C SER A 83 -17.91 -12.80 41.95
N GLN A 84 -17.47 -11.54 41.85
CA GLN A 84 -16.31 -10.94 42.58
C GLN A 84 -15.01 -11.78 42.56
N ASN A 85 -14.88 -12.74 41.64
CA ASN A 85 -13.69 -13.57 41.53
C ASN A 85 -12.69 -12.89 40.61
N GLY A 86 -11.52 -12.52 41.14
CA GLY A 86 -10.37 -12.00 40.39
C GLY A 86 -9.70 -13.02 39.46
N LEU A 87 -10.47 -13.95 38.89
CA LEU A 87 -9.99 -15.04 38.05
C LEU A 87 -9.62 -14.51 36.66
N ILE A 88 -8.32 -14.59 36.35
CA ILE A 88 -7.75 -14.18 35.06
C ILE A 88 -7.25 -15.45 34.37
N PHE A 89 -7.68 -15.65 33.12
CA PHE A 89 -7.23 -16.76 32.29
C PHE A 89 -6.07 -16.29 31.41
N SER A 90 -5.00 -17.09 31.36
CA SER A 90 -3.91 -16.89 30.40
C SER A 90 -4.21 -17.51 29.02
N SER A 91 -5.06 -18.55 29.00
CA SER A 91 -5.54 -19.24 27.80
C SER A 91 -6.90 -18.67 27.38
N PRO A 92 -7.02 -18.02 26.20
CA PRO A 92 -8.31 -17.58 25.67
C PRO A 92 -9.29 -18.74 25.44
N THR A 93 -8.77 -19.93 25.12
CA THR A 93 -9.59 -21.13 24.91
C THR A 93 -10.27 -21.55 26.20
N ASP A 94 -9.52 -21.61 27.30
CA ASP A 94 -10.03 -22.01 28.61
C ASP A 94 -11.04 -20.96 29.12
N GLU A 95 -10.78 -19.66 28.86
CA GLU A 95 -11.74 -18.60 29.19
C GLU A 95 -13.05 -18.76 28.42
N TRP A 96 -12.98 -19.08 27.13
CA TRP A 96 -14.16 -19.32 26.31
C TRP A 96 -14.97 -20.54 26.77
N GLU A 97 -14.30 -21.66 27.04
CA GLU A 97 -14.94 -22.88 27.54
C GLU A 97 -15.61 -22.67 28.90
N GLN A 98 -14.92 -21.96 29.80
CA GLN A 98 -15.50 -21.59 31.10
C GLN A 98 -16.69 -20.65 30.93
N ALA A 99 -16.59 -19.65 30.05
CA ALA A 99 -17.69 -18.72 29.79
C ALA A 99 -18.92 -19.46 29.27
N CYS A 100 -18.75 -20.36 28.30
CA CYS A 100 -19.85 -21.16 27.75
C CYS A 100 -20.49 -22.06 28.81
N THR A 101 -19.67 -22.75 29.60
CA THR A 101 -20.14 -23.66 30.66
C THR A 101 -20.91 -22.90 31.74
N ALA A 102 -20.36 -21.77 32.21
CA ALA A 102 -20.96 -20.97 33.27
C ALA A 102 -22.28 -20.30 32.83
N LEU A 103 -22.34 -19.82 31.57
CA LEU A 103 -23.56 -19.26 31.00
C LEU A 103 -24.63 -20.34 30.78
N ALA A 104 -24.25 -21.54 30.32
CA ALA A 104 -25.19 -22.65 30.15
C ALA A 104 -25.77 -23.15 31.49
N ALA A 105 -25.01 -23.03 32.58
CA ALA A 105 -25.46 -23.45 33.92
C ALA A 105 -26.44 -22.48 34.59
N GLN A 106 -26.60 -21.25 34.07
CA GLN A 106 -27.46 -20.24 34.69
C GLN A 106 -28.49 -19.71 33.69
N GLU A 107 -29.75 -20.14 33.83
CA GLU A 107 -30.86 -19.74 32.95
C GLU A 107 -31.09 -18.22 32.83
N LYS A 108 -30.61 -17.45 33.83
CA LYS A 108 -30.69 -15.98 33.84
C LYS A 108 -29.88 -15.32 32.72
N TYR A 109 -28.80 -15.95 32.27
CA TYR A 109 -27.86 -15.34 31.32
C TYR A 109 -28.01 -15.95 29.93
N GLN A 110 -27.86 -15.11 28.90
CA GLN A 110 -27.97 -15.56 27.52
C GLN A 110 -26.64 -16.17 27.05
N LYS A 111 -26.73 -17.12 26.11
CA LYS A 111 -25.57 -17.59 25.36
C LYS A 111 -24.90 -16.42 24.64
N PRO A 112 -23.57 -16.46 24.39
CA PRO A 112 -22.91 -15.46 23.55
C PRO A 112 -23.61 -15.32 22.20
N ASP A 113 -23.73 -14.09 21.69
CA ASP A 113 -24.33 -13.82 20.36
C ASP A 113 -23.24 -13.59 19.33
N ALA A 114 -23.14 -14.48 18.35
CA ALA A 114 -22.26 -14.35 17.19
C ALA A 114 -22.96 -13.48 16.14
N GLU A 115 -22.59 -12.20 16.11
CA GLU A 115 -23.16 -11.21 15.20
C GLU A 115 -22.39 -11.18 13.87
N PHE A 116 -23.13 -11.23 12.77
CA PHE A 116 -22.60 -11.16 11.41
C PHE A 116 -23.02 -9.88 10.68
N ARG A 117 -22.31 -9.54 9.60
CA ARG A 117 -22.71 -8.52 8.62
C ARG A 117 -23.10 -9.21 7.31
N LEU A 118 -24.21 -8.78 6.74
CA LEU A 118 -24.61 -9.18 5.39
C LEU A 118 -23.70 -8.48 4.37
N MET A 119 -23.07 -9.26 3.49
CA MET A 119 -22.19 -8.79 2.43
C MET A 119 -22.72 -9.23 1.07
N ALA A 120 -22.44 -8.46 0.03
CA ALA A 120 -22.86 -8.83 -1.33
C ALA A 120 -21.97 -9.93 -1.93
N LYS A 121 -22.60 -10.86 -2.66
CA LYS A 121 -21.96 -11.87 -3.53
C LYS A 121 -22.55 -11.69 -4.95
N CYS A 122 -22.24 -10.54 -5.55
CA CYS A 122 -22.74 -10.15 -6.87
C CYS A 122 -22.06 -10.94 -7.99
N THR A 123 -22.72 -11.05 -9.15
CA THR A 123 -22.10 -11.61 -10.36
C THR A 123 -21.08 -10.65 -10.95
N LEU A 124 -20.17 -11.17 -11.78
CA LEU A 124 -19.19 -10.35 -12.47
C LEU A 124 -19.85 -9.39 -13.47
N ASP A 125 -20.92 -9.81 -14.14
CA ASP A 125 -21.70 -8.92 -15.01
C ASP A 125 -22.26 -7.72 -14.24
N PHE A 126 -22.73 -7.93 -13.00
CA PHE A 126 -23.22 -6.82 -12.18
C PHE A 126 -22.08 -5.89 -11.73
N HIS A 127 -20.89 -6.42 -11.45
CA HIS A 127 -19.70 -5.59 -11.19
C HIS A 127 -19.26 -4.78 -12.42
N VAL A 128 -19.35 -5.36 -13.62
CA VAL A 128 -19.06 -4.66 -14.88
C VAL A 128 -20.11 -3.57 -15.13
N LEU A 129 -21.40 -3.88 -15.01
CA LEU A 129 -22.49 -2.90 -15.15
C LEU A 129 -22.34 -1.76 -14.14
N SER A 130 -22.06 -2.09 -12.88
CA SER A 130 -21.79 -1.14 -11.80
C SER A 130 -20.65 -0.17 -12.13
N THR A 131 -19.58 -0.70 -12.71
CA THR A 131 -18.42 0.11 -13.12
C THR A 131 -18.74 0.96 -14.33
N LEU A 132 -19.41 0.40 -15.34
CA LEU A 132 -19.87 1.15 -16.51
C LEU A 132 -20.83 2.28 -16.10
N TRP A 133 -21.77 2.03 -15.19
CA TRP A 133 -22.64 3.06 -14.63
C TRP A 133 -21.85 4.20 -13.99
N MET A 134 -20.79 3.91 -13.23
CA MET A 134 -19.94 4.96 -12.66
C MET A 134 -19.24 5.80 -13.73
N LEU A 135 -18.83 5.19 -14.86
CA LEU A 135 -18.14 5.87 -15.96
C LEU A 135 -19.08 6.74 -16.80
N GLU A 136 -20.33 6.31 -17.00
CA GLU A 136 -21.28 6.98 -17.91
C GLU A 136 -22.27 7.93 -17.21
N VAL A 137 -22.63 7.63 -15.95
CA VAL A 137 -23.73 8.30 -15.24
C VAL A 137 -23.31 8.70 -13.83
N GLY A 138 -22.79 7.76 -13.03
CA GLY A 138 -22.41 7.98 -11.63
C GLY A 138 -21.40 9.11 -11.45
N HIS A 139 -20.54 9.39 -12.43
CA HIS A 139 -19.63 10.52 -12.39
C HIS A 139 -20.30 11.90 -12.44
N LEU A 140 -21.51 11.99 -13.02
CA LEU A 140 -22.31 13.21 -13.03
C LEU A 140 -22.85 13.50 -11.63
N PHE A 141 -23.31 12.46 -10.93
CA PHE A 141 -23.71 12.53 -9.53
C PHE A 141 -22.52 12.88 -8.62
N ASP A 142 -21.39 12.17 -8.74
CA ASP A 142 -20.16 12.46 -7.96
C ASP A 142 -19.63 13.88 -8.17
N ALA A 143 -19.82 14.47 -9.36
CA ALA A 143 -19.41 15.85 -9.65
C ALA A 143 -20.18 16.90 -8.85
N LYS A 144 -21.39 16.57 -8.36
CA LYS A 144 -22.23 17.47 -7.55
C LYS A 144 -21.83 17.50 -6.07
N LEU A 145 -20.94 16.59 -5.64
CA LEU A 145 -20.37 16.60 -4.29
C LEU A 145 -19.28 17.65 -4.19
N THR A 146 -19.30 18.42 -3.10
CA THR A 146 -18.32 19.47 -2.83
C THR A 146 -16.99 18.90 -2.36
N LYS A 147 -16.02 19.77 -2.04
CA LYS A 147 -14.67 19.35 -1.61
C LYS A 147 -14.66 18.80 -0.17
N SER A 148 -15.73 18.97 0.60
CA SER A 148 -15.86 18.37 1.94
C SER A 148 -16.10 16.86 1.90
N ALA A 149 -16.53 16.29 0.77
CA ALA A 149 -16.63 14.85 0.58
C ALA A 149 -15.28 14.26 0.10
N TYR A 150 -14.53 13.64 1.02
CA TYR A 150 -13.20 13.07 0.76
C TYR A 150 -13.24 11.58 0.36
N GLY A 151 -14.13 10.81 0.98
CA GLY A 151 -14.20 9.36 0.82
C GLY A 151 -14.88 8.94 -0.48
N SER A 152 -14.45 7.82 -1.06
CA SER A 152 -15.08 7.17 -2.23
C SER A 152 -15.36 8.12 -3.42
N ARG A 153 -14.44 9.05 -3.69
CA ARG A 153 -14.50 9.93 -4.88
C ARG A 153 -13.91 9.26 -6.10
N LEU A 154 -14.58 9.41 -7.23
CA LEU A 154 -14.15 8.85 -8.52
C LEU A 154 -12.86 9.53 -9.00
N ARG A 155 -12.00 8.77 -9.69
CA ARG A 155 -10.73 9.30 -10.18
C ARG A 155 -10.92 10.11 -11.46
N ARG A 156 -10.52 11.37 -11.40
CA ARG A 156 -10.61 12.33 -12.51
C ARG A 156 -9.25 12.62 -13.14
N THR A 157 -9.27 13.25 -14.31
CA THR A 157 -8.11 13.82 -14.99
C THR A 157 -7.44 14.92 -14.14
N GLN A 158 -6.20 15.31 -14.46
CA GLN A 158 -5.46 16.31 -13.65
C GLN A 158 -6.16 17.68 -13.56
N ASP A 159 -6.90 18.07 -14.60
CA ASP A 159 -7.72 19.29 -14.62
C ASP A 159 -9.05 19.13 -13.84
N ASN A 160 -9.31 17.93 -13.31
CA ASN A 160 -10.49 17.54 -12.56
C ASN A 160 -11.81 17.65 -13.35
N LYS A 161 -11.76 17.73 -14.69
CA LYS A 161 -12.95 17.92 -15.53
C LYS A 161 -13.62 16.60 -15.92
N GLN A 162 -12.85 15.59 -16.29
CA GLN A 162 -13.36 14.32 -16.81
C GLN A 162 -12.91 13.14 -15.94
N ILE A 163 -13.58 11.99 -16.09
CA ILE A 163 -13.10 10.75 -15.48
C ILE A 163 -11.83 10.29 -16.19
N ASN A 164 -10.88 9.76 -15.42
CA ASN A 164 -9.70 9.13 -16.01
C ASN A 164 -10.03 7.67 -16.37
N GLU A 165 -10.47 7.44 -17.60
CA GLU A 165 -10.83 6.11 -18.10
C GLU A 165 -9.65 5.12 -18.05
N LEU A 166 -8.44 5.56 -18.35
CA LEU A 166 -7.25 4.73 -18.37
C LEU A 166 -6.67 4.44 -16.97
N SER A 167 -7.20 5.06 -15.91
CA SER A 167 -6.66 4.88 -14.58
C SER A 167 -6.86 3.46 -14.04
N LEU A 168 -5.91 3.02 -13.23
CA LEU A 168 -6.03 1.76 -12.49
C LEU A 168 -7.11 1.88 -11.39
N GLY A 169 -8.19 1.11 -11.50
CA GLY A 169 -9.37 1.18 -10.62
C GLY A 169 -10.22 2.44 -10.85
N THR A 170 -11.35 2.51 -10.15
CA THR A 170 -12.36 3.57 -10.36
C THR A 170 -12.21 4.73 -9.36
N PHE A 171 -11.75 4.45 -8.15
CA PHE A 171 -11.71 5.44 -7.05
C PHE A 171 -10.31 6.05 -6.83
N THR A 172 -10.30 7.22 -6.19
CA THR A 172 -9.08 7.80 -5.62
C THR A 172 -8.56 6.90 -4.49
N PRO A 173 -7.25 6.57 -4.42
CA PRO A 173 -6.70 5.71 -3.38
C PRO A 173 -6.98 6.24 -1.96
N TYR A 174 -7.57 5.40 -1.11
CA TYR A 174 -8.18 5.77 0.17
C TYR A 174 -7.26 6.54 1.15
N LEU A 175 -5.96 6.21 1.16
CA LEU A 175 -5.04 6.63 2.23
C LEU A 175 -4.81 8.14 2.29
N LYS A 176 -4.62 8.79 1.13
CA LYS A 176 -4.33 10.23 1.08
C LYS A 176 -5.58 11.05 1.43
N PRO A 177 -6.76 10.86 0.81
CA PRO A 177 -7.96 11.59 1.19
C PRO A 177 -8.37 11.40 2.65
N PHE A 178 -8.24 10.18 3.19
CA PHE A 178 -8.51 9.94 4.62
C PHE A 178 -7.56 10.73 5.53
N ARG A 179 -6.27 10.72 5.21
CA ARG A 179 -5.27 11.50 5.96
C ARG A 179 -5.56 13.00 5.85
N ASP A 180 -5.80 13.49 4.63
CA ASP A 180 -6.04 14.91 4.38
C ASP A 180 -7.34 15.38 5.10
N TRP A 181 -8.42 14.58 5.07
CA TRP A 181 -9.67 14.81 5.82
C TRP A 181 -9.43 14.97 7.34
N ARG A 182 -8.59 14.12 7.93
CA ARG A 182 -8.30 14.17 9.36
C ARG A 182 -7.34 15.31 9.71
N ASP A 183 -6.22 15.40 9.00
CA ASP A 183 -5.11 16.31 9.31
C ASP A 183 -5.50 17.77 9.05
N ASN A 184 -6.36 18.04 8.05
CA ASN A 184 -6.91 19.38 7.83
C ASN A 184 -7.83 19.80 8.99
N GLY A 185 -8.63 18.88 9.54
CA GLY A 185 -9.46 19.17 10.71
C GLY A 185 -8.64 19.48 11.96
N ILE A 186 -7.57 18.72 12.21
CA ILE A 186 -6.62 18.99 13.31
C ILE A 186 -5.93 20.36 13.12
N THR A 187 -5.51 20.66 11.89
CA THR A 187 -4.91 21.96 11.55
C THR A 187 -5.88 23.10 11.83
N ALA A 188 -7.15 22.96 11.45
CA ALA A 188 -8.17 23.96 11.72
C ALA A 188 -8.39 24.19 13.22
N MET A 189 -8.41 23.13 14.03
CA MET A 189 -8.49 23.24 15.50
C MET A 189 -7.30 24.01 16.07
N ARG A 190 -6.07 23.67 15.65
CA ARG A 190 -4.85 24.38 16.09
C ARG A 190 -4.86 25.85 15.73
N THR A 191 -5.17 26.17 14.47
CA THR A 191 -5.20 27.56 13.99
C THR A 191 -6.21 28.39 14.78
N ALA A 192 -7.39 27.85 15.06
CA ALA A 192 -8.41 28.55 15.83
C ALA A 192 -8.03 28.74 17.31
N LEU A 193 -7.47 27.71 17.96
CA LEU A 193 -7.00 27.79 19.35
C LEU A 193 -5.82 28.75 19.50
N ASN A 194 -4.91 28.80 18.51
CA ASN A 194 -3.81 29.77 18.48
C ASN A 194 -4.29 31.21 18.28
N ALA A 195 -5.42 31.39 17.60
CA ALA A 195 -6.11 32.69 17.50
C ALA A 195 -6.92 33.05 18.77
N GLY A 196 -6.84 32.27 19.85
CA GLY A 196 -7.54 32.51 21.10
C GLY A 196 -9.04 32.18 21.05
N LYS A 197 -9.52 31.46 20.03
CA LYS A 197 -10.93 31.10 19.89
C LYS A 197 -11.26 29.88 20.75
N LYS A 198 -12.45 29.91 21.35
CA LYS A 198 -13.09 28.72 21.94
C LYS A 198 -13.77 27.93 20.83
N ILE A 199 -13.50 26.64 20.73
CA ILE A 199 -14.01 25.81 19.62
C ILE A 199 -14.76 24.57 20.13
N ILE A 200 -15.65 24.09 19.28
CA ILE A 200 -16.33 22.79 19.42
C ILE A 200 -15.87 21.93 18.24
N ALA A 201 -15.38 20.73 18.54
CA ALA A 201 -15.14 19.70 17.52
C ALA A 201 -16.14 18.54 17.71
N LEU A 202 -16.85 18.19 16.64
CA LEU A 202 -17.80 17.09 16.61
C LEU A 202 -17.28 16.01 15.66
N THR A 203 -17.21 14.78 16.16
CA THR A 203 -17.08 13.59 15.33
C THR A 203 -18.39 12.80 15.36
N ALA A 204 -18.88 12.40 14.19
CA ALA A 204 -20.13 11.65 14.04
C ALA A 204 -20.00 10.53 13.01
N ASP A 205 -20.84 9.50 13.13
CA ASP A 205 -20.90 8.32 12.26
C ASP A 205 -22.37 7.94 11.99
N VAL A 206 -22.66 7.49 10.77
CA VAL A 206 -24.00 7.02 10.40
C VAL A 206 -24.15 5.53 10.73
N THR A 207 -25.17 5.20 11.51
CA THR A 207 -25.38 3.84 11.98
C THR A 207 -25.87 2.94 10.86
N SER A 208 -25.09 1.89 10.55
CA SER A 208 -25.46 0.87 9.56
C SER A 208 -25.78 1.46 8.18
N PHE A 209 -25.06 2.51 7.79
CA PHE A 209 -25.41 3.38 6.68
C PHE A 209 -25.83 2.65 5.39
N TYR A 210 -24.98 1.76 4.89
CA TYR A 210 -25.27 1.00 3.67
C TYR A 210 -26.51 0.10 3.81
N HIS A 211 -26.77 -0.48 4.98
CA HIS A 211 -27.89 -1.41 5.19
C HIS A 211 -29.24 -0.71 5.35
N GLU A 212 -29.25 0.60 5.59
CA GLU A 212 -30.47 1.40 5.79
C GLU A 212 -30.79 2.34 4.63
N LEU A 213 -29.94 2.39 3.61
CA LEU A 213 -30.09 3.27 2.45
C LEU A 213 -30.78 2.54 1.29
N ASN A 214 -31.86 3.13 0.79
CA ASN A 214 -32.55 2.68 -0.41
C ASN A 214 -32.12 3.56 -1.61
N PRO A 215 -31.67 2.98 -2.73
CA PRO A 215 -31.18 3.76 -3.88
C PRO A 215 -32.29 4.45 -4.70
N GLY A 216 -33.58 4.20 -4.42
CA GLY A 216 -34.72 4.69 -5.20
C GLY A 216 -34.77 6.21 -5.37
N PHE A 217 -34.20 6.99 -4.44
CA PHE A 217 -34.16 8.45 -4.54
C PHE A 217 -33.41 8.95 -5.78
N MET A 218 -32.52 8.14 -6.36
CA MET A 218 -31.81 8.50 -7.59
C MET A 218 -32.67 8.39 -8.85
N LEU A 219 -33.91 7.89 -8.74
CA LEU A 219 -34.91 7.87 -9.81
C LEU A 219 -35.92 9.02 -9.70
N ASP A 220 -35.96 9.68 -8.54
CA ASP A 220 -36.85 10.80 -8.29
C ASP A 220 -36.38 12.04 -9.08
N GLN A 221 -37.25 12.54 -9.96
CA GLN A 221 -36.96 13.73 -10.77
C GLN A 221 -36.78 14.98 -9.91
N ALA A 222 -37.45 15.07 -8.76
CA ALA A 222 -37.23 16.18 -7.83
C ALA A 222 -35.81 16.15 -7.26
N PHE A 223 -35.28 14.98 -6.97
CA PHE A 223 -33.90 14.85 -6.52
C PHE A 223 -32.89 15.13 -7.64
N VAL A 224 -33.07 14.52 -8.82
CA VAL A 224 -32.13 14.64 -9.94
C VAL A 224 -32.11 16.07 -10.50
N ASN A 225 -33.27 16.68 -10.71
CA ASN A 225 -33.36 18.00 -11.35
C ASN A 225 -33.32 19.12 -10.31
N ASP A 226 -34.17 19.08 -9.27
CA ASP A 226 -34.31 20.22 -8.36
C ASP A 226 -33.18 20.27 -7.32
N VAL A 227 -32.82 19.13 -6.74
CA VAL A 227 -31.74 19.07 -5.73
C VAL A 227 -30.37 19.09 -6.40
N LEU A 228 -30.13 18.27 -7.43
CA LEU A 228 -28.80 18.16 -8.04
C LEU A 228 -28.57 19.10 -9.23
N GLY A 229 -29.63 19.60 -9.89
CA GLY A 229 -29.50 20.36 -11.13
C GLY A 229 -28.79 19.54 -12.20
N LEU A 230 -29.12 18.25 -12.33
CA LEU A 230 -28.61 17.36 -13.37
C LEU A 230 -29.65 17.20 -14.47
N ASP A 231 -29.24 17.43 -15.72
CA ASP A 231 -30.04 17.11 -16.89
C ASP A 231 -29.46 15.85 -17.54
N LEU A 232 -30.15 14.72 -17.39
CA LEU A 232 -29.72 13.44 -17.93
C LEU A 232 -30.33 13.25 -19.32
N THR A 233 -29.50 12.86 -20.29
CA THR A 233 -30.00 12.39 -21.60
C THR A 233 -30.92 11.18 -21.42
N LYS A 234 -31.77 10.89 -22.43
CA LYS A 234 -32.69 9.73 -22.37
C LYS A 234 -31.94 8.42 -22.14
N GLU A 235 -30.79 8.26 -22.79
CA GLU A 235 -29.92 7.09 -22.63
C GLU A 235 -29.34 7.01 -21.21
N GLN A 236 -28.85 8.12 -20.65
CA GLN A 236 -28.34 8.18 -19.28
C GLN A 236 -29.43 7.91 -18.24
N ALA A 237 -30.64 8.44 -18.45
CA ALA A 237 -31.79 8.20 -17.58
C ALA A 237 -32.21 6.72 -17.60
N LYS A 238 -32.31 6.11 -18.80
CA LYS A 238 -32.55 4.66 -18.95
C LYS A 238 -31.50 3.85 -18.21
N PHE A 239 -30.22 4.17 -18.42
CA PHE A 239 -29.12 3.43 -17.81
C PHE A 239 -29.05 3.60 -16.29
N ASN A 240 -29.35 4.80 -15.79
CA ASN A 240 -29.53 5.05 -14.35
C ASN A 240 -30.66 4.18 -13.79
N SER A 241 -31.81 4.12 -14.48
CA SER A 241 -32.95 3.30 -14.08
C SER A 241 -32.59 1.82 -13.98
N LEU A 242 -31.96 1.26 -15.01
CA LEU A 242 -31.49 -0.13 -15.01
C LEU A 242 -30.59 -0.45 -13.81
N PHE A 243 -29.61 0.40 -13.53
CA PHE A 243 -28.67 0.19 -12.43
C PHE A 243 -29.35 0.28 -11.06
N ILE A 244 -30.20 1.29 -10.83
CA ILE A 244 -30.89 1.45 -9.54
C ILE A 244 -31.89 0.31 -9.31
N HIS A 245 -32.63 -0.10 -10.33
CA HIS A 245 -33.50 -1.28 -10.25
C HIS A 245 -32.72 -2.57 -9.93
N ALA A 246 -31.50 -2.73 -10.46
CA ALA A 246 -30.63 -3.86 -10.10
C ALA A 246 -30.24 -3.83 -8.61
N LEU A 247 -29.91 -2.66 -8.06
CA LEU A 247 -29.62 -2.52 -6.63
C LEU A 247 -30.84 -2.85 -5.75
N GLN A 248 -32.03 -2.39 -6.15
CA GLN A 248 -33.29 -2.70 -5.45
C GLN A 248 -33.62 -4.20 -5.53
N ALA A 249 -33.46 -4.82 -6.71
CA ALA A 249 -33.67 -6.24 -6.90
C ALA A 249 -32.71 -7.10 -6.07
N TRP A 250 -31.42 -6.71 -6.00
CA TRP A 250 -30.47 -7.33 -5.08
C TRP A 250 -30.95 -7.25 -3.64
N ALA A 251 -31.36 -6.07 -3.17
CA ALA A 251 -31.84 -5.86 -1.81
C ALA A 251 -33.06 -6.74 -1.50
N MET A 252 -34.02 -6.84 -2.43
CA MET A 252 -35.20 -7.69 -2.33
C MET A 252 -34.87 -9.19 -2.31
N GLY A 253 -33.77 -9.61 -2.93
CA GLY A 253 -33.23 -10.96 -2.86
C GLY A 253 -32.54 -11.29 -1.53
N THR A 254 -32.31 -10.30 -0.67
CA THR A 254 -31.80 -10.51 0.69
C THR A 254 -32.95 -10.68 1.69
N GLY A 255 -32.68 -11.35 2.82
CA GLY A 255 -33.65 -11.45 3.90
C GLY A 255 -33.99 -10.11 4.58
N MET A 256 -33.13 -9.09 4.44
CA MET A 256 -33.40 -7.74 4.96
C MET A 256 -34.37 -6.95 4.08
N LYS A 257 -34.46 -7.27 2.78
CA LYS A 257 -35.28 -6.56 1.78
C LYS A 257 -35.00 -5.05 1.68
N LYS A 258 -33.85 -4.60 2.17
CA LYS A 258 -33.42 -3.20 2.19
C LYS A 258 -31.89 -3.09 2.17
N GLY A 259 -31.39 -1.89 1.86
CA GLY A 259 -29.97 -1.57 1.90
C GLY A 259 -29.26 -1.75 0.56
N LEU A 260 -28.04 -1.22 0.50
CA LEU A 260 -27.13 -1.32 -0.63
C LEU A 260 -26.21 -2.56 -0.52
N PRO A 261 -25.78 -3.14 -1.66
CA PRO A 261 -24.81 -4.21 -1.69
C PRO A 261 -23.44 -3.74 -1.21
N VAL A 262 -23.09 -4.11 0.03
CA VAL A 262 -21.75 -3.88 0.60
C VAL A 262 -20.76 -4.82 -0.07
N GLY A 263 -19.81 -4.26 -0.81
CA GLY A 263 -18.86 -5.00 -1.66
C GLY A 263 -19.00 -4.67 -3.15
N LEU A 264 -20.12 -4.08 -3.56
CA LEU A 264 -20.28 -3.52 -4.91
C LEU A 264 -19.75 -2.07 -4.93
N PRO A 265 -18.70 -1.74 -5.72
CA PRO A 265 -18.04 -0.44 -5.60
C PRO A 265 -18.95 0.78 -5.84
N ALA A 266 -19.88 0.71 -6.80
CA ALA A 266 -20.80 1.82 -7.08
C ALA A 266 -21.78 2.13 -5.93
N SER A 267 -22.01 1.18 -5.00
CA SER A 267 -22.78 1.45 -3.78
C SER A 267 -22.20 2.63 -2.99
N ALA A 268 -20.88 2.82 -3.04
CA ALA A 268 -20.22 3.93 -2.35
C ALA A 268 -20.54 5.30 -2.98
N VAL A 269 -20.77 5.36 -4.30
CA VAL A 269 -21.20 6.60 -4.99
C VAL A 269 -22.65 6.93 -4.61
N VAL A 270 -23.53 5.92 -4.64
CA VAL A 270 -24.93 6.05 -4.21
C VAL A 270 -25.03 6.49 -2.75
N ALA A 271 -24.24 5.87 -1.87
CA ALA A 271 -24.15 6.24 -0.46
C ALA A 271 -23.66 7.68 -0.29
N ASN A 272 -22.61 8.07 -0.99
CA ASN A 272 -22.08 9.42 -0.91
C ASN A 272 -23.08 10.49 -1.35
N ILE A 273 -23.83 10.27 -2.43
CA ILE A 273 -24.74 11.28 -2.98
C ILE A 273 -26.00 11.45 -2.12
N ALA A 274 -26.40 10.43 -1.36
CA ALA A 274 -27.52 10.51 -0.43
C ALA A 274 -27.33 11.62 0.63
N LEU A 275 -26.09 11.97 0.96
CA LEU A 275 -25.72 12.99 1.97
C LEU A 275 -25.46 14.39 1.37
N VAL A 276 -25.71 14.62 0.08
CA VAL A 276 -25.37 15.89 -0.60
C VAL A 276 -26.00 17.13 0.05
N GLU A 277 -27.25 17.06 0.50
CA GLU A 277 -27.90 18.18 1.19
C GLU A 277 -27.37 18.38 2.60
N LEU A 278 -26.94 17.31 3.28
CA LEU A 278 -26.26 17.43 4.57
C LEU A 278 -24.95 18.22 4.41
N ASP A 279 -24.17 17.90 3.37
CA ASP A 279 -22.93 18.61 3.04
C ASP A 279 -23.20 20.11 2.83
N ARG A 280 -24.20 20.43 1.99
CA ARG A 280 -24.56 21.82 1.66
C ARG A 280 -25.08 22.60 2.86
N ILE A 281 -25.94 22.01 3.69
CA ILE A 281 -26.44 22.64 4.91
C ILE A 281 -25.28 22.99 5.84
N ILE A 282 -24.35 22.06 6.05
CA ILE A 282 -23.22 22.30 6.95
C ILE A 282 -22.30 23.37 6.38
N GLU A 283 -21.99 23.33 5.08
CA GLU A 283 -21.13 24.34 4.46
C GLU A 283 -21.76 25.74 4.41
N GLN A 284 -23.05 25.83 4.09
CA GLN A 284 -23.72 27.11 3.79
C GLN A 284 -24.43 27.73 5.00
N GLN A 285 -25.15 26.92 5.78
CA GLN A 285 -25.98 27.42 6.90
C GLN A 285 -25.21 27.41 8.23
N ILE A 286 -24.37 26.39 8.45
CA ILE A 286 -23.56 26.29 9.68
C ILE A 286 -22.23 27.05 9.54
N ALA A 287 -21.65 27.07 8.33
CA ALA A 287 -20.41 27.78 7.99
C ALA A 287 -19.26 27.56 9.02
N PRO A 288 -18.85 26.30 9.25
CA PRO A 288 -17.87 25.97 10.28
C PRO A 288 -16.45 26.37 9.89
N LEU A 289 -15.55 26.37 10.89
CA LEU A 289 -14.10 26.54 10.68
C LEU A 289 -13.53 25.39 9.83
N TYR A 290 -14.11 24.19 9.98
CA TYR A 290 -13.81 23.03 9.15
C TYR A 290 -15.01 22.09 9.09
N TYR A 291 -15.29 21.58 7.90
CA TYR A 291 -16.18 20.44 7.69
C TYR A 291 -15.57 19.48 6.66
N GLY A 292 -15.63 18.20 6.98
CA GLY A 292 -15.33 17.17 6.02
C GLY A 292 -15.98 15.85 6.41
N ARG A 293 -16.37 15.07 5.40
CA ARG A 293 -16.79 13.68 5.58
C ARG A 293 -15.98 12.69 4.77
N TYR A 294 -15.77 11.52 5.35
CA TYR A 294 -15.19 10.36 4.70
C TYR A 294 -16.28 9.29 4.57
N VAL A 295 -17.13 9.43 3.55
CA VAL A 295 -18.39 8.68 3.42
C VAL A 295 -19.36 9.01 4.56
N ASP A 296 -19.54 8.14 5.55
CA ASP A 296 -20.40 8.27 6.73
C ASP A 296 -19.70 8.89 7.95
N ASP A 297 -18.37 8.89 7.94
CA ASP A 297 -17.53 9.48 8.97
C ASP A 297 -17.49 11.02 8.83
N ILE A 298 -17.99 11.77 9.82
CA ILE A 298 -18.06 13.24 9.81
C ILE A 298 -17.09 13.85 10.83
N LEU A 299 -16.42 14.93 10.43
CA LEU A 299 -15.66 15.82 11.31
C LEU A 299 -16.08 17.27 11.08
N LEU A 300 -16.51 17.94 12.14
CA LEU A 300 -16.96 19.33 12.15
C LEU A 300 -16.20 20.10 13.22
N VAL A 301 -15.67 21.28 12.89
CA VAL A 301 -14.99 22.19 13.84
C VAL A 301 -15.61 23.57 13.71
N MET A 302 -16.13 24.12 14.80
CA MET A 302 -16.79 25.42 14.80
C MET A 302 -16.40 26.26 16.01
N GLU A 303 -16.56 27.57 15.91
CA GLU A 303 -16.37 28.48 17.04
C GLU A 303 -17.54 28.39 18.04
N ASN A 304 -17.26 28.35 19.34
CA ASN A 304 -18.28 28.32 20.38
C ASN A 304 -18.83 29.72 20.71
N GLY A 305 -19.29 30.45 19.70
CA GLY A 305 -19.82 31.81 19.89
C GLY A 305 -21.14 31.84 20.67
N ALA A 306 -21.92 30.75 20.63
CA ALA A 306 -23.23 30.64 21.29
C ALA A 306 -23.14 30.14 22.75
N GLY A 307 -21.93 29.92 23.29
CA GLY A 307 -21.76 29.46 24.67
C GLY A 307 -22.36 28.08 24.97
N ILE A 308 -22.36 27.19 23.98
CA ILE A 308 -22.89 25.82 24.07
C ILE A 308 -22.12 25.04 25.13
N ARG A 309 -22.84 24.35 26.03
CA ARG A 309 -22.29 23.59 27.17
C ARG A 309 -22.66 22.11 27.18
N SER A 310 -23.52 21.65 26.27
CA SER A 310 -23.90 20.23 26.17
C SER A 310 -24.07 19.75 24.73
N THR A 311 -24.00 18.43 24.54
CA THR A 311 -24.26 17.77 23.25
C THR A 311 -25.68 18.06 22.75
N ASP A 312 -26.68 18.04 23.63
CA ASP A 312 -28.06 18.35 23.26
C ASP A 312 -28.20 19.79 22.76
N GLN A 313 -27.58 20.76 23.45
CA GLN A 313 -27.57 22.16 23.01
C GLN A 313 -26.89 22.34 21.64
N LEU A 314 -25.81 21.59 21.38
CA LEU A 314 -25.14 21.60 20.08
C LEU A 314 -26.08 21.11 18.98
N TRP A 315 -26.76 19.98 19.20
CA TRP A 315 -27.67 19.42 18.19
C TRP A 315 -28.90 20.29 17.96
N GLU A 316 -29.51 20.86 19.01
CA GLU A 316 -30.59 21.84 18.85
C GLU A 316 -30.12 23.06 18.04
N TRP A 317 -28.90 23.54 18.30
CA TRP A 317 -28.32 24.65 17.53
C TRP A 317 -28.11 24.29 16.05
N LEU A 318 -27.72 23.05 15.75
CA LEU A 318 -27.59 22.52 14.39
C LEU A 318 -28.96 22.35 13.73
N PHE A 319 -29.96 21.83 14.45
CA PHE A 319 -31.32 21.59 13.94
C PHE A 319 -32.00 22.87 13.52
N ALA A 320 -31.84 23.94 14.31
CA ALA A 320 -32.35 25.27 13.97
C ALA A 320 -31.82 25.81 12.63
N ARG A 321 -30.72 25.26 12.11
CA ARG A 321 -30.06 25.63 10.84
C ARG A 321 -30.15 24.54 9.77
N ALA A 322 -30.82 23.42 10.07
CA ALA A 322 -30.89 22.27 9.19
C ALA A 322 -32.14 22.25 8.30
N GLU A 323 -32.93 23.34 8.27
CA GLU A 323 -34.12 23.48 7.43
C GLU A 323 -35.12 22.31 7.60
N GLY A 324 -35.26 21.80 8.83
CA GLY A 324 -36.14 20.67 9.15
C GLY A 324 -35.64 19.29 8.69
N LYS A 325 -34.47 19.20 8.06
CA LYS A 325 -33.89 17.94 7.55
C LYS A 325 -33.18 17.11 8.63
N LEU A 326 -32.87 17.72 9.79
CA LEU A 326 -32.37 17.02 10.98
C LEU A 326 -33.39 17.11 12.11
N ILE A 327 -33.72 15.97 12.72
CA ILE A 327 -34.68 15.89 13.84
C ILE A 327 -34.24 14.90 14.92
N TRP A 328 -34.83 15.04 16.11
CA TRP A 328 -34.80 13.99 17.14
C TRP A 328 -35.79 12.87 16.81
N ARG A 329 -35.35 11.63 16.98
CA ARG A 329 -36.19 10.42 16.95
C ARG A 329 -36.00 9.61 18.22
N LYS A 330 -37.05 8.91 18.67
CA LYS A 330 -36.91 7.90 19.72
C LYS A 330 -36.08 6.72 19.19
N GLY A 331 -35.05 6.33 19.93
CA GLY A 331 -34.21 5.16 19.66
C GLY A 331 -34.91 3.85 20.00
N GLN A 332 -34.20 2.73 19.82
CA GLN A 332 -34.73 1.39 20.09
C GLN A 332 -34.80 1.07 21.60
N LYS A 333 -34.01 1.75 22.45
CA LYS A 333 -34.06 1.62 23.92
C LYS A 333 -34.92 2.71 24.56
N GLU A 334 -35.60 2.39 25.66
CA GLU A 334 -36.33 3.38 26.47
C GLU A 334 -35.39 4.54 26.85
N ASN A 335 -35.83 5.78 26.61
CA ASN A 335 -35.08 7.05 26.78
C ASN A 335 -33.90 7.33 25.84
N GLU A 336 -33.63 6.51 24.82
CA GLU A 336 -32.60 6.82 23.82
C GLU A 336 -33.12 7.86 22.80
N LYS A 337 -32.38 8.96 22.62
CA LYS A 337 -32.61 9.93 21.54
C LYS A 337 -31.59 9.67 20.42
N VAL A 338 -32.06 9.62 19.19
CA VAL A 338 -31.23 9.42 17.99
C VAL A 338 -31.46 10.58 17.04
N ILE A 339 -30.39 11.09 16.42
CA ILE A 339 -30.49 12.15 15.42
C ILE A 339 -30.80 11.50 14.07
N SER A 340 -31.82 11.98 13.38
CA SER A 340 -32.21 11.47 12.06
C SER A 340 -32.03 12.55 10.99
N PHE A 341 -31.40 12.18 9.87
CA PHE A 341 -31.37 12.96 8.65
C PHE A 341 -32.44 12.45 7.68
N GLN A 342 -33.41 13.31 7.35
CA GLN A 342 -34.62 12.95 6.61
C GLN A 342 -35.01 14.05 5.60
N PRO A 343 -34.19 14.29 4.56
CA PRO A 343 -34.58 15.16 3.46
C PRO A 343 -35.79 14.59 2.72
N SER A 344 -36.46 15.43 1.92
CA SER A 344 -37.69 15.08 1.21
C SER A 344 -37.57 13.79 0.39
N TYR A 345 -36.44 13.61 -0.29
CA TYR A 345 -36.16 12.47 -1.15
C TYR A 345 -35.83 11.15 -0.43
N LEU A 346 -35.60 11.15 0.90
CA LEU A 346 -35.27 9.94 1.68
C LEU A 346 -36.36 9.52 2.67
N HIS A 347 -37.36 10.35 2.93
CA HIS A 347 -38.31 10.12 4.02
C HIS A 347 -39.64 9.47 3.60
N GLN A 348 -39.92 9.33 2.29
CA GLN A 348 -41.22 8.84 1.78
C GLN A 348 -41.08 7.77 0.67
N GLY A 349 -42.17 7.02 0.45
CA GLY A 349 -42.35 6.10 -0.68
C GLY A 349 -41.32 4.96 -0.75
N ASP A 350 -41.05 4.51 -1.98
CA ASP A 350 -40.09 3.46 -2.30
C ASP A 350 -38.62 3.89 -2.13
N SER A 351 -38.37 5.15 -1.76
CA SER A 351 -37.04 5.73 -1.48
C SER A 351 -36.73 5.82 0.02
N LYS A 352 -37.65 5.36 0.88
CA LYS A 352 -37.55 5.48 2.33
C LYS A 352 -36.27 4.84 2.85
N SER A 353 -35.44 5.68 3.46
CA SER A 353 -34.14 5.33 4.05
C SER A 353 -34.07 5.76 5.51
N GLN A 354 -33.21 5.11 6.30
CA GLN A 354 -33.02 5.47 7.71
C GLN A 354 -31.59 5.92 7.97
N ILE A 355 -31.35 7.23 7.92
CA ILE A 355 -30.04 7.81 8.21
C ILE A 355 -30.07 8.33 9.65
N HIS A 356 -29.40 7.59 10.53
CA HIS A 356 -29.38 7.85 11.97
C HIS A 356 -27.94 8.04 12.47
N PHE A 357 -27.72 9.08 13.27
CA PHE A 357 -26.48 9.27 14.03
C PHE A 357 -26.74 8.85 15.48
N ALA A 358 -26.11 7.76 15.91
CA ALA A 358 -26.28 7.23 17.26
C ALA A 358 -25.45 8.05 18.27
N ASN A 359 -26.10 8.57 19.31
CA ASN A 359 -25.47 9.45 20.30
C ASN A 359 -24.25 8.81 21.01
N ALA A 360 -24.22 7.49 21.20
CA ALA A 360 -23.08 6.82 21.86
C ALA A 360 -21.76 6.92 21.06
N LYS A 361 -21.85 6.96 19.73
CA LYS A 361 -20.71 7.05 18.81
C LYS A 361 -20.29 8.48 18.52
N ASN A 362 -21.22 9.42 18.54
CA ASN A 362 -20.94 10.84 18.36
C ASN A 362 -20.12 11.37 19.55
N LYS A 363 -19.06 12.13 19.29
CA LYS A 363 -18.24 12.76 20.34
C LYS A 363 -18.14 14.25 20.10
N VAL A 364 -18.32 15.02 21.16
CA VAL A 364 -18.22 16.47 21.18
C VAL A 364 -17.06 16.85 22.09
N PHE A 365 -16.12 17.61 21.56
CA PHE A 365 -14.96 18.13 22.27
C PHE A 365 -15.13 19.64 22.42
N MET A 366 -15.08 20.14 23.65
CA MET A 366 -15.06 21.56 23.95
C MET A 366 -13.61 21.94 24.24
N LEU A 367 -13.02 22.75 23.35
CA LEU A 367 -11.60 23.08 23.40
C LEU A 367 -11.44 24.59 23.55
N ALA A 368 -10.67 24.99 24.54
CA ALA A 368 -10.34 26.39 24.81
C ALA A 368 -8.93 26.48 25.39
N ASP A 369 -8.30 27.62 25.13
CA ASP A 369 -7.05 28.02 25.77
C ASP A 369 -5.95 26.95 25.66
N GLU A 370 -5.00 26.95 26.60
CA GLU A 370 -3.85 26.05 26.60
C GLU A 370 -4.19 24.56 26.80
N PRO A 371 -5.17 24.18 27.65
CA PRO A 371 -5.60 22.78 27.76
C PRO A 371 -6.13 22.22 26.43
N GLY A 372 -6.89 23.03 25.68
CA GLY A 372 -7.38 22.68 24.36
C GLY A 372 -6.26 22.42 23.37
N LYS A 373 -5.22 23.28 23.35
CA LYS A 373 -4.03 23.09 22.50
C LYS A 373 -3.30 21.81 22.85
N THR A 374 -3.06 21.58 24.15
CA THR A 374 -2.38 20.39 24.66
C THR A 374 -3.09 19.11 24.24
N LEU A 375 -4.43 19.08 24.33
CA LEU A 375 -5.22 17.93 23.89
C LEU A 375 -5.08 17.70 22.37
N VAL A 376 -5.20 18.75 21.55
CA VAL A 376 -5.06 18.61 20.09
C VAL A 376 -3.65 18.16 19.71
N ASP A 377 -2.62 18.63 20.41
CA ASP A 377 -1.23 18.25 20.19
C ASP A 377 -0.95 16.81 20.60
N ALA A 378 -1.49 16.34 21.73
CA ALA A 378 -1.43 14.93 22.13
C ALA A 378 -2.04 14.02 21.06
N ILE A 379 -3.17 14.43 20.47
CA ILE A 379 -3.86 13.67 19.42
C ILE A 379 -3.02 13.60 18.15
N ALA A 380 -2.50 14.74 17.71
CA ALA A 380 -1.64 14.81 16.55
C ALA A 380 -0.36 13.98 16.74
N HIS A 381 0.23 14.01 17.95
CA HIS A 381 1.42 13.24 18.29
C HIS A 381 1.19 11.73 18.15
N GLN A 382 0.13 11.20 18.78
CA GLN A 382 -0.19 9.76 18.69
C GLN A 382 -0.50 9.30 17.26
N ILE A 383 -1.17 10.15 16.47
CA ILE A 383 -1.40 9.89 15.04
C ILE A 383 -0.07 9.81 14.28
N HIS A 384 0.87 10.72 14.56
CA HIS A 384 2.17 10.74 13.93
C HIS A 384 3.05 9.56 14.33
N GLU A 385 2.99 9.10 15.59
CA GLU A 385 3.68 7.89 16.05
C GLU A 385 3.17 6.65 15.31
N ARG A 386 1.86 6.41 15.28
CA ARG A 386 1.26 5.28 14.55
C ARG A 386 1.60 5.32 13.07
N ALA A 387 1.50 6.49 12.44
CA ALA A 387 1.88 6.65 11.05
C ALA A 387 3.38 6.36 10.83
N SER A 388 4.22 6.60 11.84
CA SER A 388 5.65 6.29 11.79
C SER A 388 5.93 4.79 11.93
N GLU A 389 5.19 4.06 12.77
CA GLU A 389 5.25 2.58 12.82
C GLU A 389 4.89 1.94 11.46
N TRP A 390 3.90 2.50 10.76
CA TRP A 390 3.57 2.06 9.41
C TRP A 390 4.68 2.35 8.38
N ARG A 391 5.47 3.39 8.63
CA ARG A 391 6.58 3.81 7.76
C ARG A 391 7.88 3.06 8.04
N ALA A 392 8.09 2.58 9.26
CA ALA A 392 9.25 1.79 9.65
C ALA A 392 9.52 0.61 8.70
N MET A 393 10.78 0.18 8.68
CA MET A 393 11.20 -1.02 7.99
C MET A 393 10.66 -2.27 8.71
N PRO A 394 10.46 -3.39 7.98
CA PRO A 394 9.95 -4.62 8.58
C PRO A 394 10.85 -5.14 9.69
N ARG A 395 10.28 -5.46 10.87
CA ARG A 395 11.09 -5.93 11.99
C ARG A 395 10.43 -7.06 12.75
N LEU A 396 11.12 -8.20 12.79
CA LEU A 396 10.80 -9.30 13.70
C LEU A 396 11.49 -9.09 15.06
N PRO A 397 10.93 -9.64 16.16
CA PRO A 397 11.62 -9.64 17.45
C PRO A 397 12.95 -10.37 17.36
N ARG A 398 13.90 -10.05 18.27
CA ARG A 398 15.23 -10.69 18.27
C ARG A 398 15.20 -12.19 18.53
N SER A 399 14.20 -12.66 19.28
CA SER A 399 14.02 -14.07 19.60
C SER A 399 12.65 -14.53 19.12
N PRO A 400 12.55 -15.73 18.51
CA PRO A 400 11.28 -16.36 18.19
C PRO A 400 10.32 -16.46 19.38
N ASN A 401 10.85 -16.57 20.61
CA ASN A 401 10.05 -16.70 21.82
C ASN A 401 9.24 -15.44 22.15
N HIS A 402 9.69 -14.27 21.70
CA HIS A 402 8.96 -13.01 21.92
C HIS A 402 7.87 -12.76 20.88
N VAL A 403 7.77 -13.58 19.82
CA VAL A 403 6.74 -13.42 18.79
C VAL A 403 5.33 -13.52 19.40
N GLY A 404 5.13 -14.46 20.33
CA GLY A 404 3.85 -14.59 21.04
C GLY A 404 3.51 -13.34 21.86
N THR A 405 4.50 -12.82 22.61
CA THR A 405 4.35 -11.60 23.41
C THR A 405 4.02 -10.38 22.55
N ASP A 406 4.73 -10.19 21.44
CA ASP A 406 4.49 -9.11 20.48
C ASP A 406 3.09 -9.19 19.86
N LEU A 407 2.62 -10.41 19.57
CA LEU A 407 1.29 -10.64 19.01
C LEU A 407 0.20 -10.37 20.06
N LEU A 408 0.40 -10.84 21.30
CA LEU A 408 -0.48 -10.58 22.42
C LEU A 408 -0.60 -9.08 22.71
N ALA A 409 0.53 -8.37 22.80
CA ALA A 409 0.53 -6.91 22.98
C ALA A 409 -0.23 -6.19 21.84
N ALA A 410 -0.07 -6.65 20.60
CA ALA A 410 -0.79 -6.10 19.46
C ALA A 410 -2.30 -6.42 19.47
N THR A 411 -2.74 -7.46 20.19
CA THR A 411 -4.12 -7.98 20.21
C THR A 411 -4.86 -7.78 21.53
N GLN A 412 -4.18 -7.39 22.62
CA GLN A 412 -4.75 -7.18 23.96
C GLN A 412 -4.70 -5.72 24.42
N SER A 413 -4.69 -4.74 23.50
CA SER A 413 -4.56 -3.31 23.81
C SER A 413 -5.79 -2.72 24.52
N ASP A 414 -6.09 -3.24 25.72
CA ASP A 414 -7.15 -2.80 26.64
C ASP A 414 -6.58 -1.96 27.80
N GLY A 415 -5.28 -1.62 27.79
CA GLY A 415 -4.64 -0.76 28.79
C GLY A 415 -3.60 0.18 28.19
N GLU A 416 -3.73 1.48 28.49
CA GLU A 416 -2.79 2.59 28.23
C GLU A 416 -2.71 3.17 26.80
N ALA A 417 -3.73 3.97 26.46
CA ALA A 417 -3.66 5.32 25.86
C ALA A 417 -5.07 5.68 25.34
N ALA A 418 -6.00 5.82 26.28
CA ALA A 418 -7.32 6.36 26.01
C ALA A 418 -7.21 7.89 26.01
N ASP A 419 -7.09 8.50 24.83
CA ASP A 419 -7.83 9.71 24.45
C ASP A 419 -7.35 10.23 23.10
N ASN A 420 -8.18 10.06 22.07
CA ASN A 420 -8.08 10.76 20.80
C ASN A 420 -9.47 11.25 20.35
N LEU A 421 -9.51 12.22 19.43
CA LEU A 421 -10.72 12.80 18.78
C LEU A 421 -11.69 11.73 18.22
N ARG A 422 -11.17 10.53 18.01
CA ARG A 422 -11.92 9.27 18.07
C ARG A 422 -11.29 8.47 19.19
N LYS A 423 -12.03 8.08 20.23
CA LYS A 423 -11.68 6.83 20.92
C LYS A 423 -11.67 5.79 19.80
N ALA A 424 -10.49 5.46 19.29
CA ALA A 424 -10.36 4.37 18.35
C ALA A 424 -10.95 3.18 19.10
N ASP A 425 -12.02 2.58 18.57
CA ASP A 425 -12.50 1.30 19.05
C ASP A 425 -11.26 0.45 19.34
N ALA A 426 -11.12 -0.12 20.54
CA ALA A 426 -9.99 -0.98 20.87
C ALA A 426 -9.74 -2.00 19.74
N LEU A 427 -10.82 -2.47 19.12
CA LEU A 427 -10.84 -3.24 17.87
C LEU A 427 -10.02 -2.64 16.71
N THR A 428 -10.19 -1.35 16.39
CA THR A 428 -9.42 -0.67 15.32
C THR A 428 -7.93 -0.65 15.64
N MET A 429 -7.57 -0.42 16.91
CA MET A 429 -6.17 -0.47 17.36
C MET A 429 -5.60 -1.88 17.26
N ARG A 430 -6.31 -2.89 17.77
CA ARG A 430 -5.96 -4.31 17.65
C ARG A 430 -5.74 -4.73 16.19
N ARG A 431 -6.67 -4.36 15.31
CA ARG A 431 -6.57 -4.63 13.86
C ARG A 431 -5.35 -3.99 13.23
N ALA A 432 -5.05 -2.73 13.57
CA ALA A 432 -3.89 -2.03 13.04
C ALA A 432 -2.58 -2.65 13.54
N GLY A 433 -2.47 -2.93 14.84
CA GLY A 433 -1.31 -3.57 15.45
C GLY A 433 -1.03 -4.94 14.83
N PHE A 434 -2.05 -5.80 14.72
CA PHE A 434 -1.92 -7.10 14.07
C PHE A 434 -1.52 -6.98 12.59
N ALA A 435 -2.11 -6.03 11.85
CA ALA A 435 -1.79 -5.82 10.44
C ALA A 435 -0.33 -5.40 10.21
N ILE A 436 0.22 -4.56 11.09
CA ILE A 436 1.65 -4.16 11.07
C ILE A 436 2.53 -5.39 11.28
N LYS A 437 2.24 -6.19 12.33
CA LYS A 437 3.01 -7.40 12.61
C LYS A 437 2.96 -8.37 11.44
N LEU A 438 1.78 -8.70 10.91
CA LEU A 438 1.63 -9.60 9.76
C LEU A 438 2.35 -9.08 8.50
N ARG A 439 2.28 -7.77 8.23
CA ARG A 439 3.01 -7.12 7.12
C ARG A 439 4.52 -7.37 7.22
N ASP A 440 5.07 -7.40 8.42
CA ASP A 440 6.49 -7.62 8.64
C ASP A 440 6.89 -9.06 8.32
N PHE A 441 6.09 -10.07 8.73
CA PHE A 441 6.29 -11.46 8.32
C PHE A 441 6.17 -11.64 6.80
N GLU A 442 5.19 -10.97 6.15
CA GLU A 442 5.06 -10.98 4.67
C GLU A 442 6.25 -10.30 3.97
N ALA A 443 6.92 -9.34 4.60
CA ALA A 443 8.15 -8.80 4.05
C ALA A 443 9.28 -9.82 4.10
N TYR A 444 9.47 -10.49 5.23
CA TYR A 444 10.47 -11.54 5.38
C TYR A 444 10.23 -12.70 4.40
N GLU A 445 8.98 -13.09 4.16
CA GLU A 445 8.63 -14.08 3.13
C GLU A 445 9.15 -13.67 1.75
N ARG A 446 8.88 -12.44 1.32
CA ARG A 446 9.29 -11.97 -0.02
C ARG A 446 10.80 -11.84 -0.18
N ASP A 447 11.51 -11.55 0.90
CA ASP A 447 12.92 -11.14 0.87
C ASP A 447 13.92 -12.23 1.21
N LEU A 448 13.49 -13.22 1.98
CA LEU A 448 14.35 -14.25 2.51
C LEU A 448 13.88 -15.63 2.08
N GLN A 449 14.83 -16.56 2.00
CA GLN A 449 14.48 -17.96 1.87
C GLN A 449 13.76 -18.42 3.14
N PRO A 450 12.79 -19.36 3.06
CA PRO A 450 11.98 -19.72 4.22
C PRO A 450 12.87 -20.19 5.37
N ASP A 451 13.83 -21.08 5.12
CA ASP A 451 14.66 -21.65 6.19
C ASP A 451 15.37 -20.60 7.07
N ALA A 452 15.74 -19.43 6.53
CA ALA A 452 16.45 -18.38 7.26
C ALA A 452 15.66 -17.75 8.43
N TRP A 453 14.33 -17.88 8.46
CA TRP A 453 13.47 -17.26 9.48
C TRP A 453 12.35 -18.20 9.96
N LYS A 454 12.56 -19.52 9.80
CA LYS A 454 11.59 -20.59 10.12
C LYS A 454 11.07 -20.55 11.54
N GLU A 455 11.96 -20.37 12.51
CA GLU A 455 11.57 -20.38 13.92
C GLU A 455 10.59 -19.23 14.25
N HIS A 456 10.85 -18.03 13.73
CA HIS A 456 10.01 -16.86 13.94
C HIS A 456 8.61 -17.05 13.36
N ARG A 457 8.50 -17.52 12.10
CA ARG A 457 7.18 -17.71 11.47
C ARG A 457 6.38 -18.84 12.11
N ARG A 458 7.03 -19.93 12.54
CA ARG A 458 6.34 -21.02 13.24
C ARG A 458 5.86 -20.57 14.62
N ALA A 459 6.63 -19.73 15.32
CA ALA A 459 6.17 -19.08 16.54
C ALA A 459 4.95 -18.17 16.28
N PHE A 460 4.94 -17.44 15.16
CA PHE A 460 3.78 -16.66 14.74
C PHE A 460 2.54 -17.53 14.46
N PHE A 461 2.66 -18.62 13.71
CA PHE A 461 1.52 -19.51 13.45
C PHE A 461 0.96 -20.16 14.73
N ARG A 462 1.84 -20.54 15.67
CA ARG A 462 1.40 -21.02 16.99
C ARG A 462 0.63 -19.95 17.75
N ALA A 463 1.18 -18.74 17.88
CA ALA A 463 0.55 -17.64 18.57
C ALA A 463 -0.78 -17.21 17.90
N PHE A 464 -0.83 -17.22 16.56
CA PHE A 464 -2.06 -16.97 15.81
C PHE A 464 -3.14 -18.01 16.12
N THR A 465 -2.77 -19.29 16.17
CA THR A 465 -3.72 -20.38 16.49
C THR A 465 -4.20 -20.29 17.94
N GLN A 466 -3.32 -19.94 18.89
CA GLN A 466 -3.61 -19.92 20.33
C GLN A 466 -4.35 -18.65 20.80
N HIS A 467 -4.18 -17.52 20.12
CA HIS A 467 -4.69 -16.23 20.60
C HIS A 467 -5.62 -15.51 19.62
N VAL A 468 -5.60 -15.88 18.35
CA VAL A 468 -6.42 -15.24 17.31
C VAL A 468 -7.48 -16.18 16.75
N LEU A 469 -7.16 -17.46 16.52
CA LEU A 469 -8.13 -18.49 16.14
C LEU A 469 -8.87 -19.06 17.36
N VAL A 470 -9.36 -18.16 18.22
CA VAL A 470 -10.17 -18.47 19.40
C VAL A 470 -11.27 -17.41 19.52
N LEU A 471 -12.43 -17.77 20.07
CA LEU A 471 -13.54 -16.84 20.29
C LEU A 471 -13.34 -16.07 21.61
N PRO A 472 -13.70 -14.77 21.66
CA PRO A 472 -14.31 -13.98 20.59
C PRO A 472 -13.31 -13.36 19.57
N GLN A 473 -11.99 -13.46 19.81
CA GLN A 473 -10.93 -12.73 19.10
C GLN A 473 -10.93 -12.96 17.58
N PHE A 474 -11.31 -14.16 17.12
CA PHE A 474 -11.34 -14.47 15.70
C PHE A 474 -12.26 -13.54 14.90
N PHE A 475 -13.43 -13.17 15.44
CA PHE A 475 -14.38 -12.29 14.73
C PHE A 475 -13.77 -10.94 14.40
N ASP A 476 -12.92 -10.45 15.29
CA ASP A 476 -12.23 -9.18 15.16
C ASP A 476 -11.16 -9.21 14.07
N LEU A 477 -10.48 -10.35 13.89
CA LEU A 477 -9.28 -10.47 13.04
C LEU A 477 -9.46 -11.38 11.82
N ALA A 478 -10.65 -11.93 11.58
CA ALA A 478 -10.97 -12.86 10.49
C ALA A 478 -10.56 -12.33 9.09
N VAL A 479 -10.62 -11.01 8.88
CA VAL A 479 -10.22 -10.36 7.61
C VAL A 479 -8.76 -10.64 7.24
N TYR A 480 -7.90 -10.98 8.20
CA TYR A 480 -6.49 -11.26 7.95
C TYR A 480 -6.18 -12.75 7.71
N LEU A 481 -7.15 -13.64 7.92
CA LEU A 481 -6.96 -15.08 7.73
C LEU A 481 -6.42 -15.45 6.33
N PRO A 482 -6.94 -14.90 5.21
CA PRO A 482 -6.43 -15.22 3.87
C PRO A 482 -4.93 -14.93 3.73
N ARG A 483 -4.44 -13.86 4.36
CA ARG A 483 -3.03 -13.46 4.32
C ARG A 483 -2.15 -14.45 5.10
N VAL A 484 -2.60 -14.91 6.26
CA VAL A 484 -1.88 -15.90 7.07
C VAL A 484 -1.80 -17.26 6.36
N ILE A 485 -2.90 -17.70 5.73
CA ILE A 485 -2.93 -18.95 4.95
C ILE A 485 -1.97 -18.88 3.76
N ARG A 486 -1.97 -17.76 3.02
CA ARG A 486 -1.04 -17.54 1.91
C ARG A 486 0.42 -17.58 2.38
N LEU A 487 0.71 -16.95 3.51
CA LEU A 487 2.05 -16.95 4.13
C LEU A 487 2.52 -18.38 4.44
N ALA A 488 1.70 -19.19 5.14
CA ALA A 488 2.02 -20.57 5.47
C ALA A 488 2.20 -21.44 4.21
N THR A 489 1.32 -21.26 3.22
CA THR A 489 1.35 -22.02 1.96
C THR A 489 2.58 -21.69 1.12
N ALA A 490 2.90 -20.40 0.95
CA ALA A 490 4.05 -19.94 0.17
C ALA A 490 5.39 -20.39 0.77
N CYS A 491 5.43 -20.62 2.09
CA CYS A 491 6.59 -21.12 2.82
C CYS A 491 6.62 -22.65 2.98
N GLU A 492 5.66 -23.37 2.42
CA GLU A 492 5.52 -24.84 2.52
C GLU A 492 5.36 -25.37 3.96
N ASP A 493 4.85 -24.56 4.90
CA ASP A 493 4.61 -24.97 6.29
C ASP A 493 3.27 -25.70 6.45
N PHE A 494 3.08 -26.78 5.69
CA PHE A 494 1.80 -27.49 5.56
C PHE A 494 1.27 -28.07 6.88
N GLY A 495 2.15 -28.45 7.81
CA GLY A 495 1.73 -28.91 9.14
C GLY A 495 1.12 -27.79 10.00
N ASP A 496 1.64 -26.56 9.92
CA ASP A 496 1.07 -25.41 10.64
C ASP A 496 -0.18 -24.88 9.89
N LEU A 497 -0.23 -24.99 8.56
CA LEU A 497 -1.46 -24.77 7.77
C LEU A 497 -2.59 -25.71 8.19
N ARG A 498 -2.31 -27.01 8.36
CA ARG A 498 -3.31 -28.01 8.80
C ARG A 498 -3.89 -27.66 10.18
N LYS A 499 -3.06 -27.19 11.11
CA LYS A 499 -3.51 -26.72 12.43
C LYS A 499 -4.40 -25.49 12.35
N ILE A 500 -4.07 -24.53 11.49
CA ILE A 500 -4.90 -23.34 11.24
C ILE A 500 -6.28 -23.77 10.72
N ILE A 501 -6.32 -24.70 9.76
CA ILE A 501 -7.57 -25.24 9.23
C ILE A 501 -8.38 -25.94 10.32
N GLY A 502 -7.76 -26.84 11.09
CA GLY A 502 -8.45 -27.55 12.18
C GLY A 502 -8.99 -26.61 13.27
N ALA A 503 -8.26 -25.54 13.61
CA ALA A 503 -8.75 -24.53 14.56
C ALA A 503 -9.97 -23.77 14.01
N LEU A 504 -10.02 -23.48 12.71
CA LEU A 504 -11.18 -22.85 12.08
C LEU A 504 -12.41 -23.78 12.06
N GLU A 505 -12.20 -25.06 11.77
CA GLU A 505 -13.25 -26.08 11.85
C GLU A 505 -13.82 -26.17 13.28
N GLN A 506 -12.96 -26.08 14.29
CA GLN A 506 -13.37 -26.05 15.69
C GLN A 506 -14.16 -24.77 16.05
N ILE A 507 -13.75 -23.59 15.56
CA ILE A 507 -14.52 -22.35 15.76
C ILE A 507 -15.92 -22.48 15.14
N CYS A 508 -16.01 -23.05 13.93
CA CYS A 508 -17.28 -23.28 13.26
C CYS A 508 -18.21 -24.15 14.10
N LYS A 509 -17.69 -25.22 14.69
CA LYS A 509 -18.42 -26.10 15.61
C LYS A 509 -18.84 -25.38 16.89
N GLN A 510 -17.94 -24.63 17.52
CA GLN A 510 -18.22 -23.87 18.75
C GLN A 510 -19.35 -22.85 18.56
N ILE A 511 -19.40 -22.16 17.42
CA ILE A 511 -20.49 -21.21 17.12
C ILE A 511 -21.82 -21.94 17.01
N GLN A 512 -21.84 -23.10 16.34
CA GLN A 512 -23.05 -23.90 16.18
C GLN A 512 -23.58 -24.46 17.50
N GLU A 513 -22.70 -24.86 18.42
CA GLU A 513 -23.08 -25.49 19.69
C GLU A 513 -23.37 -24.47 20.80
N HIS A 514 -22.59 -23.38 20.87
CA HIS A 514 -22.53 -22.51 22.04
C HIS A 514 -22.99 -21.08 21.82
N CYS A 515 -23.24 -20.64 20.58
CA CYS A 515 -23.67 -19.26 20.31
C CYS A 515 -25.13 -19.19 19.86
N THR A 516 -25.76 -18.05 20.16
CA THR A 516 -26.86 -17.54 19.33
C THR A 516 -26.26 -16.81 18.13
N VAL A 517 -27.04 -16.63 17.06
CA VAL A 517 -26.54 -16.05 15.81
C VAL A 517 -27.49 -14.93 15.36
N SER A 518 -26.90 -13.79 14.99
CA SER A 518 -27.65 -12.60 14.56
C SER A 518 -27.00 -11.90 13.35
N ILE A 519 -27.79 -11.08 12.63
CA ILE A 519 -27.29 -10.19 11.57
C ILE A 519 -27.48 -8.75 12.01
N LYS A 520 -26.42 -7.95 11.92
CA LYS A 520 -26.49 -6.51 12.20
C LYS A 520 -27.54 -5.84 11.29
N ALA A 521 -28.38 -4.98 11.89
CA ALA A 521 -29.41 -4.19 11.19
C ALA A 521 -30.54 -5.04 10.56
N TRP A 522 -30.74 -6.26 11.05
CA TRP A 522 -31.90 -7.06 10.72
C TRP A 522 -33.20 -6.36 11.19
N PRO A 523 -34.29 -6.34 10.39
CA PRO A 523 -35.53 -5.71 10.81
C PRO A 523 -36.19 -6.43 12.00
N ASP A 524 -36.61 -5.68 13.03
CA ASP A 524 -37.24 -6.21 14.25
C ASP A 524 -38.57 -6.96 13.98
N ASN A 525 -39.24 -6.61 12.88
CA ASN A 525 -40.51 -7.17 12.44
C ASN A 525 -40.38 -8.27 11.38
N ALA A 526 -39.16 -8.66 11.01
CA ALA A 526 -38.91 -9.75 10.06
C ALA A 526 -38.67 -11.08 10.79
N GLU A 527 -39.07 -12.18 10.17
CA GLU A 527 -38.78 -13.53 10.68
C GLU A 527 -37.27 -13.70 10.87
N LYS A 528 -36.86 -14.21 12.04
CA LYS A 528 -35.44 -14.41 12.33
C LYS A 528 -34.87 -15.46 11.36
N PRO A 529 -33.72 -15.19 10.73
CA PRO A 529 -33.11 -16.12 9.81
C PRO A 529 -32.71 -17.40 10.55
N ASN A 530 -32.93 -18.55 9.90
CA ASN A 530 -32.57 -19.85 10.48
C ASN A 530 -31.05 -19.91 10.73
N ALA A 531 -30.67 -20.16 11.98
CA ALA A 531 -29.27 -20.12 12.43
C ALA A 531 -28.39 -21.14 11.68
N ASP A 532 -28.86 -22.36 11.45
CA ASP A 532 -28.10 -23.38 10.71
C ASP A 532 -27.83 -22.94 9.26
N LYS A 533 -28.84 -22.38 8.59
CA LYS A 533 -28.68 -21.85 7.22
C LYS A 533 -27.70 -20.67 7.17
N MET A 534 -27.68 -19.82 8.20
CA MET A 534 -26.73 -18.72 8.29
C MET A 534 -25.30 -19.22 8.48
N ILE A 535 -25.10 -20.13 9.44
CA ILE A 535 -23.80 -20.71 9.74
C ILE A 535 -23.27 -21.43 8.49
N ALA A 536 -24.10 -22.23 7.80
CA ALA A 536 -23.71 -22.91 6.56
C ALA A 536 -23.27 -21.93 5.46
N ARG A 537 -24.02 -20.82 5.27
CA ARG A 537 -23.67 -19.78 4.28
C ARG A 537 -22.34 -19.10 4.60
N TRP A 538 -22.09 -18.84 5.88
CA TRP A 538 -20.83 -18.27 6.33
C TRP A 538 -19.66 -19.26 6.17
N GLN A 539 -19.87 -20.53 6.52
CA GLN A 539 -18.89 -21.60 6.36
C GLN A 539 -18.50 -21.80 4.89
N GLU A 540 -19.46 -21.78 3.95
CA GLU A 540 -19.19 -21.86 2.50
C GLU A 540 -18.22 -20.76 2.04
N GLN A 541 -18.46 -19.53 2.49
CA GLN A 541 -17.60 -18.38 2.17
C GLN A 541 -16.21 -18.51 2.79
N LEU A 542 -16.13 -18.97 4.04
CA LEU A 542 -14.88 -19.20 4.75
C LEU A 542 -14.03 -20.26 4.04
N LEU A 543 -14.63 -21.41 3.71
CA LEU A 543 -13.96 -22.51 3.00
C LEU A 543 -13.49 -22.11 1.60
N THR A 544 -14.31 -21.37 0.86
CA THR A 544 -13.93 -20.80 -0.43
C THR A 544 -12.69 -19.91 -0.28
N SER A 545 -12.70 -19.02 0.70
CA SER A 545 -11.57 -18.13 0.98
C SER A 545 -10.30 -18.89 1.39
N ILE A 546 -10.42 -20.01 2.13
CA ILE A 546 -9.29 -20.88 2.49
C ILE A 546 -8.72 -21.53 1.23
N ARG A 547 -9.57 -22.20 0.43
CA ARG A 547 -9.16 -22.90 -0.79
C ARG A 547 -8.50 -21.97 -1.80
N GLU A 548 -9.09 -20.80 -2.05
CA GLU A 548 -8.54 -19.80 -2.95
C GLU A 548 -7.20 -19.24 -2.42
N SER A 549 -7.06 -19.06 -1.11
CA SER A 549 -5.82 -18.59 -0.50
C SER A 549 -4.67 -19.60 -0.61
N ILE A 550 -4.97 -20.89 -0.38
CA ILE A 550 -3.99 -21.97 -0.60
C ILE A 550 -3.63 -22.01 -2.09
N THR A 551 -4.61 -22.04 -2.98
CA THR A 551 -4.40 -22.12 -4.42
C THR A 551 -3.58 -20.95 -4.94
N ALA A 552 -3.90 -19.71 -4.56
CA ALA A 552 -3.21 -18.52 -5.03
C ALA A 552 -1.73 -18.47 -4.58
N ALA A 553 -1.39 -19.07 -3.43
CA ALA A 553 -0.04 -19.08 -2.86
C ALA A 553 0.72 -20.40 -3.09
N PHE A 554 0.10 -21.40 -3.73
CA PHE A 554 0.70 -22.70 -3.88
C PHE A 554 1.99 -22.65 -4.73
N PRO A 555 3.13 -23.19 -4.27
CA PRO A 555 4.36 -23.13 -5.05
C PRO A 555 4.23 -23.90 -6.38
N PRO A 556 4.62 -23.31 -7.53
CA PRO A 556 4.66 -23.99 -8.82
C PRO A 556 5.50 -25.27 -8.80
N HIS A 557 6.51 -25.30 -7.92
CA HIS A 557 7.33 -26.46 -7.61
C HIS A 557 7.56 -26.50 -6.10
N LEU A 558 7.17 -27.62 -5.47
CA LEU A 558 7.47 -27.87 -4.06
C LEU A 558 8.93 -28.31 -3.89
N SER A 559 9.56 -27.85 -2.82
CA SER A 559 10.85 -28.40 -2.37
C SER A 559 10.73 -29.88 -1.98
N LYS A 560 11.86 -30.56 -1.78
CA LYS A 560 11.84 -31.96 -1.31
C LYS A 560 11.12 -32.09 0.04
N THR A 561 11.45 -31.20 0.97
CA THR A 561 10.83 -31.13 2.31
C THR A 561 9.36 -30.72 2.22
N GLY A 562 9.00 -29.81 1.31
CA GLY A 562 7.61 -29.40 1.10
C GLY A 562 6.72 -30.51 0.55
N LYS A 563 7.24 -31.35 -0.36
CA LYS A 563 6.50 -32.53 -0.85
C LYS A 563 6.18 -33.50 0.28
N GLN A 564 7.19 -33.83 1.09
CA GLN A 564 7.01 -34.69 2.25
C GLN A 564 6.00 -34.09 3.24
N ALA A 565 6.16 -32.81 3.58
CA ALA A 565 5.23 -32.12 4.49
C ALA A 565 3.79 -32.05 3.95
N TRP A 566 3.61 -31.98 2.63
CA TRP A 566 2.28 -32.04 2.00
C TRP A 566 1.67 -33.43 2.16
N GLU A 567 2.43 -34.48 1.83
CA GLU A 567 2.00 -35.89 1.96
C GLU A 567 1.63 -36.24 3.40
N GLU A 568 2.41 -35.77 4.37
CA GLU A 568 2.19 -36.04 5.81
C GLU A 568 1.00 -35.31 6.43
N HIS A 569 0.61 -34.14 5.90
CA HIS A 569 -0.33 -33.25 6.62
C HIS A 569 -1.55 -32.80 5.83
N MET A 570 -1.50 -32.83 4.49
CA MET A 570 -2.52 -32.23 3.63
C MET A 570 -3.06 -33.18 2.55
N ALA A 571 -2.37 -34.27 2.22
CA ALA A 571 -2.80 -35.19 1.17
C ALA A 571 -4.10 -35.94 1.51
N ASP A 572 -4.36 -36.17 2.80
CA ASP A 572 -5.58 -36.79 3.32
C ASP A 572 -6.72 -35.79 3.56
N TYR A 573 -6.43 -34.49 3.49
CA TYR A 573 -7.40 -33.47 3.84
C TYR A 573 -8.41 -33.22 2.72
N HIS A 574 -9.69 -33.44 3.05
CA HIS A 574 -10.83 -33.01 2.27
C HIS A 574 -11.79 -32.25 3.19
N PRO A 575 -12.29 -31.07 2.79
CA PRO A 575 -13.26 -30.34 3.59
C PRO A 575 -14.56 -31.15 3.71
N THR A 576 -14.99 -31.43 4.93
CA THR A 576 -16.18 -32.23 5.26
C THR A 576 -17.45 -31.40 5.46
N ILE A 577 -17.30 -30.08 5.57
CA ILE A 577 -18.33 -29.15 6.05
C ILE A 577 -19.27 -28.66 4.92
N ASP A 578 -18.89 -28.83 3.63
CA ASP A 578 -19.73 -28.42 2.49
C ASP A 578 -19.49 -29.31 1.26
N PHE A 579 -20.59 -29.76 0.64
CA PHE A 579 -20.60 -30.62 -0.54
C PHE A 579 -20.03 -29.89 -1.77
N VAL A 580 -20.33 -28.60 -1.96
CA VAL A 580 -19.83 -27.83 -3.12
C VAL A 580 -18.32 -27.56 -2.98
N ALA A 581 -17.88 -27.15 -1.78
CA ALA A 581 -16.46 -26.99 -1.48
C ALA A 581 -15.65 -28.28 -1.71
N MET A 582 -16.20 -29.44 -1.35
CA MET A 582 -15.58 -30.76 -1.53
C MET A 582 -15.25 -31.06 -3.00
N PHE A 583 -16.17 -30.79 -3.94
CA PHE A 583 -15.92 -31.00 -5.38
C PHE A 583 -14.93 -29.98 -5.98
N SER A 584 -14.87 -28.77 -5.42
CA SER A 584 -13.99 -27.71 -5.92
C SER A 584 -12.53 -27.84 -5.45
N TRP A 585 -12.27 -28.65 -4.42
CA TRP A 585 -10.96 -28.89 -3.83
C TRP A 585 -10.07 -29.70 -4.77
N PRO A 586 -8.89 -29.21 -5.18
CA PRO A 586 -7.98 -29.98 -6.01
C PRO A 586 -7.52 -31.27 -5.32
N LEU A 587 -7.66 -32.40 -6.02
CA LEU A 587 -7.32 -33.74 -5.49
C LEU A 587 -5.81 -34.06 -5.52
N SER A 588 -4.97 -33.15 -6.00
CA SER A 588 -3.52 -33.38 -6.09
C SER A 588 -2.72 -32.09 -6.08
N VAL A 589 -1.43 -32.22 -5.72
CA VAL A 589 -0.41 -31.15 -5.86
C VAL A 589 -0.41 -30.55 -7.26
N LYS A 590 -0.52 -31.38 -8.31
CA LYS A 590 -0.56 -30.91 -9.70
C LYS A 590 -1.82 -30.07 -9.99
N GLY A 591 -2.95 -30.43 -9.39
CA GLY A 591 -4.19 -29.66 -9.49
C GLY A 591 -4.05 -28.27 -8.87
N PHE A 592 -3.46 -28.18 -7.68
CA PHE A 592 -3.16 -26.89 -7.05
C PHE A 592 -2.18 -26.05 -7.89
N GLN A 593 -1.11 -26.66 -8.42
CA GLN A 593 -0.14 -25.97 -9.28
C GLN A 593 -0.76 -25.44 -10.58
N ALA A 594 -1.64 -26.21 -11.21
CA ALA A 594 -2.34 -25.80 -12.42
C ALA A 594 -3.28 -24.61 -12.15
N LYS A 595 -4.09 -24.68 -11.08
CA LYS A 595 -4.96 -23.57 -10.69
C LYS A 595 -4.15 -22.34 -10.27
N GLN A 596 -3.02 -22.52 -9.57
CA GLN A 596 -2.15 -21.41 -9.21
C GLN A 596 -1.56 -20.72 -10.46
N ALA A 597 -1.10 -21.49 -11.44
CA ALA A 597 -0.59 -20.96 -12.70
C ALA A 597 -1.67 -20.20 -13.48
N ARG A 598 -2.91 -20.70 -13.46
CA ARG A 598 -4.08 -20.02 -14.02
C ARG A 598 -4.32 -18.67 -13.32
N LEU A 599 -4.45 -18.65 -11.99
CA LEU A 599 -4.62 -17.40 -11.23
C LEU A 599 -3.46 -16.43 -11.43
N PHE A 600 -2.23 -16.93 -11.56
CA PHE A 600 -1.07 -16.10 -11.84
C PHE A 600 -1.19 -15.43 -13.22
N SER A 601 -1.62 -16.15 -14.25
CA SER A 601 -1.78 -15.62 -15.61
C SER A 601 -2.78 -14.46 -15.71
N PHE A 602 -3.76 -14.41 -14.80
CA PHE A 602 -4.73 -13.34 -14.64
C PHE A 602 -4.33 -12.30 -13.58
N ASP A 603 -3.11 -12.33 -13.04
CA ASP A 603 -2.66 -11.42 -11.96
C ASP A 603 -3.54 -11.47 -10.70
N LEU A 604 -3.98 -12.67 -10.31
CA LEU A 604 -4.79 -12.97 -9.12
C LEU A 604 -4.07 -13.82 -8.07
N ALA A 605 -2.96 -14.46 -8.44
CA ALA A 605 -2.13 -15.24 -7.51
C ALA A 605 -1.50 -14.36 -6.41
N HIS A 606 -0.95 -15.03 -5.38
CA HIS A 606 -0.22 -14.38 -4.28
C HIS A 606 0.94 -13.53 -4.82
N MET A 607 1.75 -14.13 -5.71
CA MET A 607 2.76 -13.40 -6.47
C MET A 607 2.13 -12.64 -7.64
N PRO A 608 2.44 -11.35 -7.82
CA PRO A 608 1.87 -10.55 -8.90
C PRO A 608 2.48 -10.96 -10.25
N PHE A 609 1.67 -10.93 -11.31
CA PHE A 609 2.07 -11.38 -12.66
C PHE A 609 3.32 -10.67 -13.16
N ARG A 610 3.46 -9.36 -12.90
CA ARG A 610 4.61 -8.53 -13.30
C ARG A 610 5.98 -9.13 -12.92
N PHE A 611 6.06 -9.95 -11.87
CA PHE A 611 7.34 -10.54 -11.45
C PHE A 611 7.91 -11.52 -12.48
N ILE A 612 7.10 -12.09 -13.37
CA ILE A 612 7.59 -12.94 -14.47
C ILE A 612 8.49 -12.18 -15.47
N GLY A 613 8.37 -10.85 -15.50
CA GLY A 613 9.12 -9.99 -16.41
C GLY A 613 10.39 -9.37 -15.82
N LEU A 614 10.56 -9.42 -14.49
CA LEU A 614 11.73 -8.85 -13.82
C LEU A 614 12.95 -9.80 -13.92
N PRO A 615 14.19 -9.27 -13.84
CA PRO A 615 15.39 -10.08 -13.73
C PRO A 615 15.31 -11.05 -12.55
N ALA A 616 15.83 -12.27 -12.70
CA ALA A 616 15.68 -13.33 -11.71
C ALA A 616 16.37 -13.00 -10.37
N GLU A 617 17.41 -12.18 -10.41
CA GLU A 617 18.16 -11.70 -9.27
C GLU A 617 17.37 -10.66 -8.45
N MET A 618 16.34 -10.05 -9.03
CA MET A 618 15.56 -8.98 -8.41
C MET A 618 14.29 -9.46 -7.71
N VAL A 619 13.87 -10.69 -7.95
CA VAL A 619 12.65 -11.25 -7.33
C VAL A 619 12.87 -12.70 -6.97
N ALA A 620 12.36 -13.09 -5.79
CA ALA A 620 12.29 -14.49 -5.44
C ALA A 620 11.51 -15.25 -6.52
N GLN A 621 12.14 -16.26 -7.12
CA GLN A 621 11.51 -17.07 -8.18
C GLN A 621 10.45 -18.03 -7.62
N ARG A 622 10.36 -18.16 -6.30
CA ARG A 622 9.33 -18.94 -5.62
C ARG A 622 7.96 -18.32 -5.91
N GLY A 623 7.00 -19.16 -6.30
CA GLY A 623 5.65 -18.69 -6.63
C GLY A 623 5.46 -18.17 -8.06
N ILE A 624 6.51 -18.12 -8.90
CA ILE A 624 6.43 -17.70 -10.30
C ILE A 624 6.37 -18.94 -11.22
N PRO A 625 5.24 -19.18 -11.92
CA PRO A 625 5.12 -20.27 -12.88
C PRO A 625 6.01 -20.09 -14.13
N ALA A 626 6.16 -21.17 -14.90
CA ALA A 626 6.88 -21.12 -16.16
C ALA A 626 6.16 -20.23 -17.21
N LYS A 627 6.90 -19.44 -17.99
CA LYS A 627 6.35 -18.55 -19.04
C LYS A 627 5.39 -19.21 -20.03
N LYS A 628 5.45 -20.53 -20.22
CA LYS A 628 4.54 -21.28 -21.09
C LYS A 628 3.11 -21.41 -20.55
N THR A 629 2.89 -21.17 -19.26
CA THR A 629 1.56 -21.23 -18.63
C THR A 629 0.83 -19.89 -18.71
N VAL A 630 1.39 -18.89 -19.40
CA VAL A 630 0.78 -17.57 -19.56
C VAL A 630 -0.32 -17.63 -20.61
N THR A 631 -1.51 -17.19 -20.22
CA THR A 631 -2.68 -17.07 -21.11
C THR A 631 -2.70 -15.70 -21.79
N ASN A 632 -2.92 -15.69 -23.11
CA ASN A 632 -3.04 -14.48 -23.92
C ASN A 632 -4.50 -14.18 -24.25
N CYS A 633 -4.85 -12.90 -24.35
CA CYS A 633 -6.14 -12.45 -24.83
C CYS A 633 -6.05 -12.18 -26.34
N HIS A 634 -6.74 -12.99 -27.13
CA HIS A 634 -6.70 -12.90 -28.59
C HIS A 634 -7.66 -11.82 -29.12
N GLU A 635 -8.73 -11.55 -28.38
CA GLU A 635 -9.82 -10.62 -28.70
C GLU A 635 -9.57 -9.21 -28.15
N ALA A 636 -8.36 -8.91 -27.67
CA ALA A 636 -8.04 -7.66 -26.97
C ALA A 636 -8.34 -6.41 -27.81
N SER A 637 -8.25 -6.49 -29.14
CA SER A 637 -8.56 -5.38 -30.07
C SER A 637 -10.04 -4.99 -30.13
N GLU A 638 -10.95 -5.88 -29.71
CA GLU A 638 -12.38 -5.59 -29.62
C GLU A 638 -12.75 -4.98 -28.26
N LEU A 639 -11.91 -5.20 -27.26
CA LEU A 639 -12.19 -4.91 -25.85
C LEU A 639 -11.51 -3.65 -25.32
N LEU A 640 -10.37 -3.25 -25.90
CA LEU A 640 -9.52 -2.22 -25.34
C LEU A 640 -9.04 -1.24 -26.40
N PRO A 641 -8.91 0.06 -26.05
CA PRO A 641 -8.47 1.07 -26.98
C PRO A 641 -7.01 0.85 -27.41
N ASN A 642 -6.67 1.31 -28.62
CA ASN A 642 -5.34 1.19 -29.21
C ASN A 642 -4.21 1.69 -28.29
N THR A 643 -4.46 2.75 -27.51
CA THR A 643 -3.52 3.28 -26.51
C THR A 643 -3.07 2.23 -25.49
N VAL A 644 -4.01 1.39 -25.01
CA VAL A 644 -3.71 0.32 -24.05
C VAL A 644 -2.98 -0.83 -24.72
N LEU A 645 -3.40 -1.18 -25.94
CA LEU A 645 -2.79 -2.27 -26.70
C LEU A 645 -1.34 -1.97 -27.04
N GLU A 646 -1.05 -0.77 -27.55
CA GLU A 646 0.29 -0.41 -27.99
C GLU A 646 1.29 -0.35 -26.83
N GLY A 647 0.91 0.31 -25.73
CA GLY A 647 1.74 0.30 -24.51
C GLY A 647 1.96 -1.12 -23.98
N THR A 648 0.94 -1.97 -24.01
CA THR A 648 1.07 -3.37 -23.55
C THR A 648 1.96 -4.22 -24.47
N ARG A 649 1.87 -4.05 -25.80
CA ARG A 649 2.76 -4.74 -26.76
C ARG A 649 4.22 -4.37 -26.52
N GLN A 650 4.50 -3.08 -26.33
CA GLN A 650 5.84 -2.61 -26.05
C GLN A 650 6.38 -3.19 -24.73
N LEU A 651 5.56 -3.23 -23.68
CA LEU A 651 5.91 -3.85 -22.41
C LEU A 651 6.17 -5.36 -22.55
N ALA A 652 5.30 -6.08 -23.26
CA ALA A 652 5.46 -7.52 -23.52
C ALA A 652 6.80 -7.81 -24.23
N LYS A 653 7.20 -6.96 -25.18
CA LYS A 653 8.51 -7.01 -25.84
C LYS A 653 9.66 -6.82 -24.84
N TRP A 654 9.57 -5.84 -23.93
CA TRP A 654 10.60 -5.62 -22.91
C TRP A 654 10.83 -6.85 -22.03
N ILE A 655 9.76 -7.56 -21.66
CA ILE A 655 9.82 -8.74 -20.79
C ILE A 655 9.91 -10.08 -21.54
N ARG A 656 10.03 -10.03 -22.88
CA ARG A 656 10.15 -11.19 -23.77
C ARG A 656 8.99 -12.18 -23.65
N LEU A 657 7.76 -11.67 -23.58
CA LEU A 657 6.54 -12.47 -23.74
C LEU A 657 6.00 -12.34 -25.17
N LYS A 658 5.39 -13.41 -25.67
CA LYS A 658 4.72 -13.42 -26.97
C LYS A 658 3.23 -13.12 -26.75
N GLY A 659 2.63 -12.34 -27.66
CA GLY A 659 1.21 -12.00 -27.60
C GLY A 659 0.90 -10.91 -26.57
N LEU A 660 -0.38 -10.84 -26.19
CA LEU A 660 -0.91 -9.91 -25.21
C LEU A 660 -1.47 -10.68 -24.00
N PRO A 661 -0.68 -10.86 -22.93
CA PRO A 661 -1.12 -11.57 -21.74
C PRO A 661 -2.27 -10.87 -21.02
N HIS A 662 -3.22 -11.66 -20.51
CA HIS A 662 -4.28 -11.16 -19.64
C HIS A 662 -3.73 -10.39 -18.42
N GLY A 663 -2.71 -10.96 -17.76
CA GLY A 663 -2.04 -10.36 -16.61
C GLY A 663 -1.31 -9.03 -16.88
N LEU A 664 -1.19 -8.58 -18.14
CA LEU A 664 -0.76 -7.21 -18.48
C LEU A 664 -1.95 -6.30 -18.81
N LEU A 665 -2.88 -6.77 -19.64
CA LEU A 665 -4.03 -5.98 -20.10
C LEU A 665 -4.96 -5.61 -18.93
N PHE A 666 -5.26 -6.58 -18.08
CA PHE A 666 -6.18 -6.47 -16.94
C PHE A 666 -5.44 -6.61 -15.61
N ALA A 667 -4.24 -6.05 -15.51
CA ALA A 667 -3.40 -6.15 -14.31
C ALA A 667 -4.06 -5.50 -13.08
N THR A 668 -4.07 -6.20 -11.94
CA THR A 668 -4.45 -5.64 -10.63
C THR A 668 -3.26 -4.94 -9.97
N ARG A 669 -2.06 -5.45 -10.22
CA ARG A 669 -0.78 -5.03 -9.65
C ARG A 669 0.27 -4.84 -10.75
N PRO A 670 0.10 -3.87 -11.67
CA PRO A 670 1.03 -3.68 -12.79
C PRO A 670 2.40 -3.15 -12.34
N PHE A 671 3.39 -3.21 -13.24
CA PHE A 671 4.76 -2.72 -13.02
C PHE A 671 4.79 -1.31 -12.46
N ASN A 672 5.58 -1.09 -11.42
CA ASN A 672 5.79 0.26 -10.89
C ASN A 672 6.82 1.02 -11.74
N LEU A 673 6.86 2.34 -11.61
CA LEU A 673 7.72 3.17 -12.47
C LEU A 673 9.21 2.82 -12.35
N ALA A 674 9.68 2.56 -11.12
CA ALA A 674 11.06 2.18 -10.85
C ALA A 674 11.46 0.90 -11.63
N GLU A 675 10.55 -0.06 -11.72
CA GLU A 675 10.75 -1.29 -12.50
C GLU A 675 10.77 -1.02 -14.01
N LEU A 676 9.96 -0.09 -14.50
CA LEU A 676 9.96 0.25 -15.93
C LEU A 676 11.30 0.83 -16.38
N PHE A 677 11.96 1.66 -15.55
CA PHE A 677 13.32 2.15 -15.81
C PHE A 677 14.37 1.02 -15.89
N ILE A 678 14.11 -0.11 -15.24
CA ILE A 678 15.01 -1.27 -15.28
C ILE A 678 14.77 -2.13 -16.53
N LEU A 679 13.52 -2.21 -16.98
CA LEU A 679 13.10 -3.02 -18.12
C LEU A 679 13.37 -2.33 -19.46
N ASN A 680 13.17 -1.01 -19.52
CA ASN A 680 13.44 -0.23 -20.72
C ASN A 680 14.94 0.08 -20.81
N LYS A 681 15.64 -0.60 -21.72
CA LYS A 681 17.08 -0.40 -21.94
C LYS A 681 17.42 1.02 -22.40
N ASP A 682 16.48 1.66 -23.08
CA ASP A 682 16.66 2.97 -23.68
C ASP A 682 15.97 4.07 -22.84
N ALA A 683 15.66 3.79 -21.56
CA ALA A 683 14.83 4.64 -20.70
C ALA A 683 15.29 6.09 -20.58
N TYR A 684 16.58 6.35 -20.83
CA TYR A 684 17.22 7.66 -20.72
C TYR A 684 17.54 8.31 -22.06
N THR A 685 16.92 7.83 -23.14
CA THR A 685 17.05 8.38 -24.50
C THR A 685 15.72 8.97 -24.96
N GLU A 686 15.74 9.93 -25.88
CA GLU A 686 14.51 10.52 -26.43
C GLU A 686 13.59 9.46 -27.08
N GLN A 687 14.17 8.51 -27.83
CA GLN A 687 13.41 7.41 -28.44
C GLN A 687 12.76 6.52 -27.37
N GLY A 688 13.51 6.15 -26.33
CA GLY A 688 13.00 5.32 -25.25
C GLY A 688 11.95 6.02 -24.37
N GLN A 689 11.94 7.36 -24.32
CA GLN A 689 10.90 8.11 -23.63
C GLN A 689 9.53 7.99 -24.31
N ALA A 690 9.46 7.97 -25.65
CA ALA A 690 8.20 7.77 -26.36
C ALA A 690 7.57 6.41 -26.02
N ALA A 691 8.39 5.35 -26.02
CA ALA A 691 7.98 4.02 -25.61
C ALA A 691 7.56 3.99 -24.12
N MET A 692 8.31 4.66 -23.25
CA MET A 692 7.96 4.78 -21.82
C MET A 692 6.62 5.49 -21.62
N ARG A 693 6.35 6.58 -22.33
CA ARG A 693 5.07 7.31 -22.29
C ARG A 693 3.91 6.40 -22.65
N ALA A 694 4.02 5.63 -23.73
CA ALA A 694 2.98 4.69 -24.15
C ALA A 694 2.72 3.61 -23.08
N VAL A 695 3.78 3.01 -22.52
CA VAL A 695 3.66 1.98 -21.47
C VAL A 695 3.04 2.55 -20.19
N VAL A 696 3.51 3.71 -19.71
CA VAL A 696 2.97 4.33 -18.49
C VAL A 696 1.52 4.74 -18.68
N LEU A 697 1.17 5.33 -19.82
CA LEU A 697 -0.21 5.69 -20.14
C LEU A 697 -1.12 4.46 -20.17
N ALA A 698 -0.70 3.38 -20.82
CA ALA A 698 -1.45 2.12 -20.86
C ALA A 698 -1.66 1.53 -19.46
N LEU A 699 -0.63 1.48 -18.61
CA LEU A 699 -0.70 0.84 -17.29
C LEU A 699 -1.35 1.70 -16.19
N ARG A 700 -1.26 3.03 -16.29
CA ARG A 700 -1.56 3.94 -15.18
C ARG A 700 -2.56 5.05 -15.52
N GLY A 701 -2.77 5.35 -16.80
CA GLY A 701 -3.68 6.39 -17.25
C GLY A 701 -3.18 7.82 -17.07
N PHE A 702 -1.87 8.03 -16.98
CA PHE A 702 -1.28 9.38 -17.00
C PHE A 702 -0.01 9.41 -17.85
N GLY A 703 0.29 10.57 -18.43
CA GLY A 703 1.47 10.78 -19.27
C GLY A 703 2.73 11.15 -18.46
N LEU A 704 3.89 10.89 -19.05
CA LEU A 704 5.17 11.46 -18.62
C LEU A 704 5.34 12.85 -19.26
N ASN A 705 5.78 13.83 -18.47
CA ASN A 705 6.02 15.19 -18.92
C ASN A 705 7.48 15.39 -19.37
N GLU A 706 7.84 16.63 -19.72
CA GLU A 706 9.19 17.02 -20.16
C GLU A 706 10.25 16.89 -19.06
N LYS A 707 9.87 16.79 -17.79
CA LYS A 707 10.76 16.56 -16.65
C LYS A 707 11.17 15.08 -16.49
N THR A 708 10.98 14.27 -17.53
CA THR A 708 11.38 12.86 -17.52
C THR A 708 12.89 12.74 -17.65
N PRO A 709 13.55 11.88 -16.86
CA PRO A 709 15.00 11.72 -16.94
C PRO A 709 15.51 11.40 -18.35
N CYS A 710 16.56 12.08 -18.81
CA CYS A 710 17.17 11.89 -20.13
C CYS A 710 18.64 12.28 -20.13
N PHE A 711 19.45 11.61 -20.94
CA PHE A 711 20.77 12.14 -21.30
C PHE A 711 20.63 13.34 -22.24
N ASP A 712 21.42 14.38 -21.98
CA ASP A 712 21.57 15.50 -22.90
C ASP A 712 22.65 15.23 -23.98
N GLN A 713 22.79 16.15 -24.92
CA GLN A 713 23.79 16.11 -25.99
C GLN A 713 25.25 16.09 -25.51
N HIS A 714 25.51 16.44 -24.24
CA HIS A 714 26.82 16.43 -23.61
C HIS A 714 27.08 15.15 -22.81
N GLY A 715 26.15 14.19 -22.82
CA GLY A 715 26.27 12.93 -22.09
C GLY A 715 26.00 13.05 -20.59
N VAL A 716 25.31 14.09 -20.14
CA VAL A 716 24.90 14.26 -18.74
C VAL A 716 23.46 13.78 -18.58
N LEU A 717 23.23 12.90 -17.60
CA LEU A 717 21.88 12.44 -17.25
C LEU A 717 21.14 13.51 -16.45
N GLN A 718 20.16 14.17 -17.07
CA GLN A 718 19.31 15.18 -16.47
C GLN A 718 18.16 14.50 -15.71
N ILE A 719 18.01 14.81 -14.43
CA ILE A 719 16.97 14.26 -13.53
C ILE A 719 16.31 15.43 -12.79
N PRO A 720 15.26 16.05 -13.36
CA PRO A 720 14.56 17.13 -12.68
C PRO A 720 13.70 16.59 -11.54
N ASP A 721 13.85 17.17 -10.34
CA ASP A 721 13.14 16.77 -9.13
C ASP A 721 12.48 17.95 -8.40
N GLY A 722 12.45 19.13 -9.03
CA GLY A 722 11.84 20.34 -8.47
C GLY A 722 12.62 20.96 -7.30
N THR A 723 13.76 20.38 -6.89
CA THR A 723 14.52 20.83 -5.73
C THR A 723 15.67 21.74 -6.16
N VAL A 724 15.70 22.95 -5.62
CA VAL A 724 16.85 23.87 -5.68
C VAL A 724 17.31 24.08 -4.24
N SER A 725 18.36 23.38 -3.82
CA SER A 725 18.91 23.48 -2.48
C SER A 725 20.40 23.81 -2.53
N ARG A 726 20.76 24.90 -1.86
CA ARG A 726 22.16 25.28 -1.63
C ARG A 726 22.98 24.14 -0.97
N LYS A 727 22.34 23.41 -0.06
CA LYS A 727 22.96 22.42 0.81
C LYS A 727 22.35 21.04 0.64
N HIS A 728 23.18 20.01 0.73
CA HIS A 728 22.71 18.62 0.65
C HIS A 728 23.25 17.82 1.83
N GLY A 729 22.33 17.25 2.60
CA GLY A 729 22.65 16.28 3.64
C GLY A 729 22.84 14.88 3.07
N ILE A 730 23.96 14.25 3.40
CA ILE A 730 24.36 12.94 2.93
C ILE A 730 24.60 12.04 4.15
N ALA A 731 23.76 11.02 4.31
CA ALA A 731 23.96 9.94 5.26
C ALA A 731 24.99 8.95 4.69
N VAL A 732 26.16 8.91 5.33
CA VAL A 732 27.22 7.95 5.05
C VAL A 732 27.11 6.81 6.06
N SER A 733 26.93 5.59 5.54
CA SER A 733 26.77 4.42 6.41
C SER A 733 28.12 3.83 6.86
N SER A 734 28.06 3.23 8.04
CA SER A 734 29.02 2.30 8.60
C SER A 734 28.34 0.93 8.61
N TRP A 735 28.32 0.28 7.44
CA TRP A 735 27.63 -1.00 7.21
C TRP A 735 28.63 -2.14 7.02
N LYS A 736 28.44 -3.26 7.73
CA LYS A 736 29.28 -4.47 7.56
C LYS A 736 28.58 -5.56 6.74
N THR A 737 29.15 -5.86 5.58
CA THR A 737 28.92 -7.10 4.84
C THR A 737 30.00 -8.10 5.24
N ARG A 738 29.60 -9.30 5.69
CA ARG A 738 30.57 -10.30 6.14
C ARG A 738 31.23 -11.00 4.95
N GLN A 739 32.47 -11.45 5.13
CA GLN A 739 33.20 -12.18 4.10
C GLN A 739 32.50 -13.48 3.67
N ASP A 740 31.83 -14.17 4.59
CA ASP A 740 31.08 -15.38 4.29
C ASP A 740 29.77 -15.10 3.53
N SER A 741 29.09 -13.97 3.83
CA SER A 741 27.99 -13.47 3.00
C SER A 741 28.44 -13.14 1.58
N TRP A 742 29.60 -12.49 1.43
CA TRP A 742 30.19 -12.23 0.11
C TRP A 742 30.56 -13.53 -0.62
N ALA A 743 31.17 -14.49 0.06
CA ALA A 743 31.52 -15.77 -0.53
C ALA A 743 30.26 -16.50 -1.00
N ALA A 744 29.20 -16.49 -0.19
CA ALA A 744 27.90 -17.05 -0.56
C ALA A 744 27.29 -16.38 -1.80
N ALA A 745 27.38 -15.05 -1.91
CA ALA A 745 26.91 -14.32 -3.10
C ALA A 745 27.71 -14.71 -4.37
N VAL A 746 29.03 -14.89 -4.24
CA VAL A 746 29.91 -15.34 -5.34
C VAL A 746 29.61 -16.78 -5.77
N THR A 747 29.34 -17.69 -4.82
CA THR A 747 29.05 -19.11 -5.09
C THR A 747 27.58 -19.39 -5.37
N ARG A 748 26.69 -18.41 -5.19
CA ARG A 748 25.22 -18.56 -5.17
C ARG A 748 24.72 -19.53 -4.09
N SER A 749 25.38 -19.51 -2.94
CA SER A 749 24.95 -20.22 -1.75
C SER A 749 24.02 -19.35 -0.90
N PRO A 750 23.21 -19.92 0.01
CA PRO A 750 22.43 -19.15 0.97
C PRO A 750 23.33 -18.26 1.84
N ASP A 751 22.89 -17.04 2.13
CA ASP A 751 23.62 -16.13 3.01
C ASP A 751 23.67 -16.71 4.44
N PRO A 752 24.88 -16.95 5.00
CA PRO A 752 25.04 -17.48 6.36
C PRO A 752 24.68 -16.45 7.45
N ASP A 753 24.56 -15.16 7.13
CA ASP A 753 24.19 -14.12 8.09
C ASP A 753 22.67 -13.95 8.20
N ALA A 754 22.06 -14.74 9.08
CA ALA A 754 20.63 -14.70 9.35
C ALA A 754 20.14 -13.33 9.89
N GLU A 755 21.03 -12.53 10.51
CA GLU A 755 20.65 -11.23 11.06
C GLU A 755 20.81 -10.07 10.07
N ARG A 756 21.46 -10.28 8.91
CA ARG A 756 21.81 -9.21 7.97
C ARG A 756 20.62 -8.34 7.60
N TYR A 757 19.48 -8.94 7.26
CA TYR A 757 18.27 -8.19 6.91
C TYR A 757 17.73 -7.36 8.09
N ALA A 758 17.73 -7.92 9.30
CA ALA A 758 17.28 -7.22 10.51
C ALA A 758 18.24 -6.09 10.92
N ARG A 759 19.56 -6.27 10.75
CA ARG A 759 20.58 -5.23 10.98
C ARG A 759 20.40 -4.08 10.00
N LEU A 760 20.20 -4.38 8.72
CA LEU A 760 19.95 -3.38 7.68
C LEU A 760 18.67 -2.59 7.94
N ASN A 761 17.56 -3.26 8.26
CA ASN A 761 16.29 -2.57 8.54
C ASN A 761 16.43 -1.60 9.74
N ARG A 762 17.17 -1.97 10.78
CA ARG A 762 17.48 -1.09 11.92
C ARG A 762 18.32 0.12 11.53
N LEU A 763 19.33 -0.07 10.68
CA LEU A 763 20.14 1.01 10.14
C LEU A 763 19.27 2.02 9.38
N LEU A 764 18.42 1.50 8.49
CA LEU A 764 17.51 2.30 7.65
C LEU A 764 16.45 3.04 8.48
N ASP A 765 15.92 2.42 9.54
CA ASP A 765 15.00 3.08 10.46
C ASP A 765 15.64 4.32 11.12
N GLY A 766 16.93 4.23 11.47
CA GLY A 766 17.69 5.38 11.98
C GLY A 766 17.74 6.55 10.98
N VAL A 767 17.96 6.25 9.70
CA VAL A 767 17.96 7.29 8.64
C VAL A 767 16.54 7.83 8.38
N ILE A 768 15.53 6.97 8.41
CA ILE A 768 14.11 7.32 8.19
C ILE A 768 13.58 8.21 9.32
N ALA A 769 14.12 8.10 10.53
CA ALA A 769 13.75 8.92 11.67
C ALA A 769 14.21 10.38 11.53
N GLU A 770 15.29 10.66 10.77
CA GLU A 770 15.89 11.99 10.61
C GLU A 770 15.89 12.51 9.15
N PRO A 771 14.73 12.55 8.45
CA PRO A 771 14.71 12.78 7.00
C PRO A 771 15.08 14.21 6.58
N ARG A 772 14.88 15.21 7.45
CA ARG A 772 15.20 16.62 7.14
C ARG A 772 16.69 16.87 6.95
N HIS A 773 17.53 15.95 7.41
CA HIS A 773 18.98 16.06 7.35
C HIS A 773 19.60 15.11 6.32
N SER A 774 18.84 14.24 5.66
CA SER A 774 19.38 13.24 4.73
C SER A 774 18.64 13.27 3.39
N ARG A 775 19.23 13.89 2.37
CA ARG A 775 18.72 13.80 0.98
C ARG A 775 19.25 12.55 0.27
N TYR A 776 20.44 12.08 0.65
CA TYR A 776 21.07 10.89 0.07
C TYR A 776 21.54 9.95 1.18
N LEU A 777 21.32 8.66 1.00
CA LEU A 777 21.97 7.58 1.74
C LEU A 777 22.95 6.85 0.81
N ILE A 778 24.20 6.72 1.24
CA ILE A 778 25.18 5.86 0.58
C ILE A 778 25.50 4.61 1.41
N LEU A 779 25.49 3.45 0.76
CA LEU A 779 25.98 2.18 1.28
C LEU A 779 27.23 1.70 0.51
N PRO A 780 28.08 0.86 1.13
CA PRO A 780 29.31 0.35 0.54
C PRO A 780 29.12 -0.46 -0.76
N GLU A 781 30.25 -0.78 -1.40
CA GLU A 781 30.30 -1.73 -2.52
C GLU A 781 29.77 -3.12 -2.08
N LEU A 782 29.01 -3.80 -2.94
CA LEU A 782 28.39 -5.12 -2.68
C LEU A 782 27.52 -5.19 -1.40
N ALA A 783 27.03 -4.07 -0.88
CA ALA A 783 26.31 -4.02 0.39
C ALA A 783 24.93 -4.72 0.35
N LEU A 784 24.21 -4.63 -0.76
CA LEU A 784 22.81 -5.08 -0.86
C LEU A 784 22.58 -6.19 -1.90
N PRO A 785 21.80 -7.23 -1.54
CA PRO A 785 21.16 -8.09 -2.54
C PRO A 785 20.20 -7.32 -3.45
N ALA A 786 20.16 -7.67 -4.74
CA ALA A 786 19.39 -6.93 -5.75
C ALA A 786 17.87 -6.97 -5.50
N HIS A 787 17.34 -8.06 -4.97
CA HIS A 787 15.90 -8.21 -4.70
C HIS A 787 15.38 -7.38 -3.52
N TRP A 788 16.27 -6.90 -2.63
CA TRP A 788 15.88 -6.00 -1.54
C TRP A 788 15.74 -4.54 -2.01
N PHE A 789 16.44 -4.17 -3.08
CA PHE A 789 16.68 -2.77 -3.46
C PHE A 789 15.40 -1.96 -3.68
N ILE A 790 14.48 -2.43 -4.53
CA ILE A 790 13.30 -1.63 -4.95
C ILE A 790 12.40 -1.27 -3.77
N ARG A 791 12.20 -2.19 -2.82
CA ARG A 791 11.36 -1.91 -1.66
C ARG A 791 12.03 -0.93 -0.70
N ILE A 792 13.33 -1.11 -0.45
CA ILE A 792 14.11 -0.19 0.38
C ILE A 792 14.09 1.22 -0.25
N ALA A 793 14.37 1.33 -1.54
CA ALA A 793 14.33 2.59 -2.28
C ALA A 793 12.98 3.29 -2.17
N ARG A 794 11.86 2.55 -2.31
CA ARG A 794 10.51 3.13 -2.17
C ARG A 794 10.20 3.56 -0.73
N LYS A 795 10.68 2.82 0.27
CA LYS A 795 10.53 3.21 1.69
C LYS A 795 11.30 4.50 2.00
N LEU A 796 12.53 4.62 1.51
CA LEU A 796 13.36 5.82 1.63
C LEU A 796 12.77 7.01 0.88
N GLN A 797 12.26 6.82 -0.35
CA GLN A 797 11.62 7.91 -1.09
C GLN A 797 10.34 8.42 -0.43
N GLY A 798 9.60 7.59 0.29
CA GLY A 798 8.48 8.06 1.12
C GLY A 798 8.88 9.12 2.17
N ARG A 799 10.18 9.31 2.39
CA ARG A 799 10.80 10.34 3.24
C ARG A 799 11.66 11.35 2.48
N GLY A 800 11.71 11.30 1.15
CA GLY A 800 12.55 12.17 0.32
C GLY A 800 14.03 11.78 0.29
N ILE A 801 14.38 10.57 0.73
CA ILE A 801 15.77 10.08 0.75
C ILE A 801 16.05 9.28 -0.52
N SER A 802 17.06 9.72 -1.29
CA SER A 802 17.63 8.98 -2.42
C SER A 802 18.64 7.93 -1.93
N LEU A 803 18.75 6.79 -2.62
CA LEU A 803 19.65 5.69 -2.24
C LEU A 803 20.71 5.48 -3.31
N ILE A 804 21.98 5.44 -2.91
CA ILE A 804 23.12 5.02 -3.74
C ILE A 804 23.81 3.85 -3.03
N THR A 805 23.96 2.71 -3.69
CA THR A 805 24.48 1.50 -3.03
C THR A 805 25.16 0.58 -4.01
N GLY A 806 26.21 -0.10 -3.55
CA GLY A 806 26.70 -1.30 -4.22
C GLY A 806 25.67 -2.43 -4.13
N ILE A 807 25.49 -3.15 -5.23
CA ILE A 807 24.67 -4.36 -5.31
C ILE A 807 25.60 -5.56 -5.41
N GLU A 808 25.26 -6.64 -4.72
CA GLU A 808 25.94 -7.93 -4.85
C GLU A 808 26.10 -8.37 -6.30
N TYR A 809 27.08 -9.22 -6.55
CA TYR A 809 27.42 -9.66 -7.90
C TYR A 809 26.19 -10.18 -8.67
N LEU A 810 25.86 -9.52 -9.78
CA LEU A 810 24.87 -10.03 -10.71
C LEU A 810 25.54 -11.02 -11.64
N HIS A 811 25.01 -12.23 -11.69
CA HIS A 811 25.65 -13.29 -12.44
C HIS A 811 25.22 -13.30 -13.91
N ALA A 812 26.17 -13.08 -14.81
CA ALA A 812 25.94 -13.09 -16.26
C ALA A 812 26.40 -14.43 -16.87
N GLY A 813 25.58 -15.49 -16.73
CA GLY A 813 25.93 -16.83 -17.22
C GLY A 813 26.79 -17.65 -16.24
N LYS A 814 27.53 -18.66 -16.75
CA LYS A 814 28.21 -19.67 -15.91
C LYS A 814 29.57 -19.26 -15.34
N SER A 815 30.26 -18.27 -15.89
CA SER A 815 31.62 -17.91 -15.48
C SER A 815 31.82 -16.40 -15.31
N ARG A 816 30.76 -15.59 -15.43
CA ARG A 816 30.87 -14.14 -15.36
C ARG A 816 29.97 -13.52 -14.30
N VAL A 817 30.47 -12.45 -13.70
CA VAL A 817 29.75 -11.61 -12.74
C VAL A 817 29.87 -10.14 -13.12
N ARG A 818 28.94 -9.32 -12.64
CA ARG A 818 28.96 -7.85 -12.73
C ARG A 818 28.92 -7.28 -11.33
N ASN A 819 29.78 -6.31 -11.08
CA ASN A 819 29.75 -5.49 -9.87
C ASN A 819 29.10 -4.15 -10.25
N GLN A 820 28.02 -3.79 -9.57
CA GLN A 820 27.19 -2.65 -9.96
C GLN A 820 26.90 -1.73 -8.77
N VAL A 821 26.78 -0.44 -9.07
CA VAL A 821 26.17 0.55 -8.17
C VAL A 821 24.82 0.96 -8.73
N TRP A 822 23.81 0.94 -7.88
CA TRP A 822 22.46 1.36 -8.23
C TRP A 822 22.11 2.63 -7.47
N ALA A 823 21.52 3.58 -8.18
CA ALA A 823 21.02 4.85 -7.65
C ALA A 823 19.51 4.94 -7.85
N ALA A 824 18.76 5.01 -6.75
CA ALA A 824 17.35 5.36 -6.74
C ALA A 824 17.21 6.84 -6.42
N LEU A 825 16.85 7.63 -7.43
CA LEU A 825 16.84 9.09 -7.36
C LEU A 825 15.42 9.62 -7.54
N SER A 826 15.07 10.67 -6.80
CA SER A 826 13.78 11.34 -6.95
C SER A 826 13.67 12.04 -8.32
N HIS A 827 12.46 12.13 -8.87
CA HIS A 827 12.19 12.96 -10.03
C HIS A 827 10.73 13.36 -10.13
N ASP A 828 10.45 14.41 -10.91
CA ASP A 828 9.12 15.01 -11.11
C ASP A 828 8.56 14.79 -12.53
N GLY A 829 9.09 13.80 -13.24
CA GLY A 829 8.68 13.43 -14.61
C GLY A 829 7.19 13.06 -14.77
N LEU A 830 6.48 12.88 -13.65
CA LEU A 830 5.05 12.57 -13.61
C LEU A 830 4.16 13.73 -13.14
N GLY A 831 4.75 14.89 -12.84
CA GLY A 831 4.05 15.99 -12.18
C GLY A 831 3.85 15.78 -10.67
N PHE A 832 4.39 14.70 -10.12
CA PHE A 832 4.51 14.45 -8.69
C PHE A 832 5.80 13.65 -8.40
N PRO A 833 6.34 13.72 -7.17
CA PRO A 833 7.57 13.04 -6.82
C PRO A 833 7.49 11.51 -7.00
N SER A 834 8.41 10.96 -7.79
CA SER A 834 8.59 9.52 -8.00
C SER A 834 10.07 9.12 -7.93
N ILE A 835 10.39 7.85 -8.19
CA ILE A 835 11.78 7.37 -8.27
C ILE A 835 12.12 6.79 -9.65
N MET A 836 13.33 7.10 -10.10
CA MET A 836 14.00 6.45 -11.22
C MET A 836 15.15 5.59 -10.70
N ILE A 837 15.55 4.56 -11.45
CA ILE A 837 16.66 3.66 -11.07
C ILE A 837 17.76 3.72 -12.12
N TYR A 838 18.88 4.35 -11.78
CA TYR A 838 20.09 4.34 -12.59
C TYR A 838 21.02 3.21 -12.14
N ARG A 839 21.59 2.45 -13.08
CA ARG A 839 22.52 1.33 -12.82
C ARG A 839 23.83 1.58 -13.53
N GLN A 840 24.93 1.41 -12.82
CA GLN A 840 26.27 1.57 -13.37
C GLN A 840 27.13 0.35 -13.05
N ASP A 841 27.77 -0.21 -14.07
CA ASP A 841 28.73 -1.30 -13.93
C ASP A 841 30.12 -0.74 -13.62
N LYS A 842 30.79 -1.36 -12.66
CA LYS A 842 32.22 -1.20 -12.46
C LYS A 842 32.94 -1.74 -13.71
N GLN A 843 33.81 -0.92 -14.29
CA GLN A 843 34.40 -1.13 -15.60
C GLN A 843 35.56 -2.13 -15.59
N ARG A 844 36.29 -2.20 -14.46
CA ARG A 844 37.43 -3.12 -14.28
C ARG A 844 37.45 -3.63 -12.83
N PRO A 845 37.74 -4.93 -12.61
CA PRO A 845 37.89 -5.44 -11.25
C PRO A 845 39.12 -4.86 -10.57
N ALA A 846 39.12 -4.81 -9.24
CA ALA A 846 40.36 -4.67 -8.49
C ALA A 846 41.20 -5.95 -8.62
N LEU A 847 42.53 -5.85 -8.47
CA LEU A 847 43.42 -7.02 -8.63
C LEU A 847 43.05 -8.15 -7.65
N HIS A 848 42.83 -7.81 -6.38
CA HIS A 848 42.41 -8.79 -5.36
C HIS A 848 41.03 -9.36 -5.66
N GLU A 849 40.09 -8.53 -6.12
CA GLU A 849 38.74 -8.95 -6.53
C GLU A 849 38.79 -9.98 -7.66
N GLU A 850 39.62 -9.76 -8.69
CA GLU A 850 39.79 -10.68 -9.81
C GLU A 850 40.35 -12.03 -9.38
N LEU A 851 41.40 -12.03 -8.55
CA LEU A 851 42.04 -13.24 -8.03
C LEU A 851 41.06 -14.07 -7.18
N GLU A 852 40.34 -13.41 -6.28
CA GLU A 852 39.42 -14.08 -5.36
C GLU A 852 38.18 -14.66 -6.06
N LEU A 853 37.61 -13.92 -7.03
CA LEU A 853 36.51 -14.43 -7.86
C LEU A 853 36.92 -15.67 -8.65
N HIS A 854 38.14 -15.69 -9.19
CA HIS A 854 38.69 -16.84 -9.88
C HIS A 854 38.96 -18.00 -8.92
N ARG A 855 39.58 -17.73 -7.76
CA ARG A 855 39.94 -18.74 -6.75
C ARG A 855 38.72 -19.46 -6.18
N LEU A 856 37.66 -18.73 -5.83
CA LEU A 856 36.50 -19.30 -5.15
C LEU A 856 35.53 -20.03 -6.08
N ALA A 857 35.31 -19.50 -7.28
CA ALA A 857 34.23 -19.99 -8.14
C ALA A 857 34.56 -19.96 -9.64
N GLY A 858 35.82 -19.73 -10.02
CA GLY A 858 36.26 -19.65 -11.42
C GLY A 858 35.58 -18.51 -12.18
N ARG A 859 35.26 -17.41 -11.51
CA ARG A 859 34.46 -16.30 -12.07
C ARG A 859 35.35 -15.15 -12.54
N LYS A 860 34.90 -14.50 -13.61
CA LYS A 860 35.48 -13.27 -14.15
C LYS A 860 34.48 -12.12 -14.08
N MET A 861 34.92 -10.98 -13.57
CA MET A 861 34.10 -9.77 -13.52
C MET A 861 34.21 -9.01 -14.85
N GLN A 862 33.06 -8.66 -15.46
CA GLN A 862 33.00 -7.91 -16.72
C GLN A 862 31.73 -7.05 -16.79
N PRO A 863 31.84 -5.76 -17.17
CA PRO A 863 30.67 -4.90 -17.34
C PRO A 863 29.79 -5.38 -18.50
N ALA A 864 28.50 -5.07 -18.42
CA ALA A 864 27.53 -5.18 -19.50
C ALA A 864 27.82 -4.17 -20.60
N ASP A 865 27.96 -2.92 -20.18
CA ASP A 865 28.09 -1.74 -21.03
C ASP A 865 29.36 -1.00 -20.62
N LYS A 866 30.19 -0.69 -21.62
CA LYS A 866 31.40 0.11 -21.42
C LYS A 866 31.06 1.58 -21.50
N TRP A 867 31.73 2.41 -20.70
CA TRP A 867 31.58 3.85 -20.80
C TRP A 867 31.98 4.40 -22.17
N THR A 868 31.17 5.30 -22.71
CA THR A 868 31.45 6.01 -23.95
C THR A 868 32.75 6.79 -23.81
N ASN A 869 33.70 6.57 -24.72
CA ASN A 869 35.03 7.18 -24.71
C ASN A 869 35.83 7.01 -23.40
N GLY A 870 35.45 6.02 -22.57
CA GLY A 870 36.09 5.80 -21.26
C GLY A 870 35.84 6.89 -20.22
N ILE A 871 34.79 7.72 -20.41
CA ILE A 871 34.46 8.83 -19.51
C ILE A 871 33.40 8.37 -18.50
N PRO A 872 33.62 8.56 -17.18
CA PRO A 872 32.61 8.26 -16.17
C PRO A 872 31.31 9.04 -16.43
N PRO A 873 30.12 8.41 -16.33
CA PRO A 873 28.85 9.10 -16.49
C PRO A 873 28.66 10.21 -15.45
N ILE A 874 28.07 11.32 -15.89
CA ILE A 874 27.74 12.47 -15.04
C ILE A 874 26.22 12.52 -14.86
N ILE A 875 25.77 12.73 -13.63
CA ILE A 875 24.36 12.80 -13.24
C ILE A 875 24.06 14.20 -12.70
N GLN A 876 23.01 14.83 -13.23
CA GLN A 876 22.43 16.08 -12.74
C GLN A 876 21.09 15.75 -12.06
N HIS A 877 21.04 15.69 -10.73
CA HIS A 877 19.83 15.46 -9.96
C HIS A 877 19.34 16.76 -9.31
N GLY A 878 18.31 17.36 -9.89
CA GLY A 878 17.89 18.73 -9.57
C GLY A 878 19.03 19.70 -9.86
N ASP A 879 19.49 20.41 -8.84
CA ASP A 879 20.65 21.29 -8.89
C ASP A 879 21.98 20.62 -8.53
N PHE A 880 22.00 19.38 -8.07
CA PHE A 880 23.21 18.66 -7.65
C PHE A 880 23.82 17.85 -8.80
N ARG A 881 25.09 18.10 -9.14
CA ARG A 881 25.81 17.37 -10.19
C ARG A 881 26.89 16.48 -9.60
N PHE A 882 26.82 15.17 -9.86
CA PHE A 882 27.77 14.21 -9.32
C PHE A 882 28.11 13.08 -10.31
N ALA A 883 29.18 12.36 -9.99
CA ALA A 883 29.53 11.09 -10.62
C ALA A 883 29.66 9.99 -9.57
N MET A 884 29.71 8.73 -10.02
CA MET A 884 29.93 7.57 -9.17
C MET A 884 31.16 6.81 -9.67
N LEU A 885 32.05 6.43 -8.77
CA LEU A 885 33.21 5.56 -9.05
C LEU A 885 33.23 4.43 -8.03
N VAL A 886 33.44 3.19 -8.47
CA VAL A 886 33.39 2.03 -7.56
C VAL A 886 34.79 1.64 -7.12
N CYS A 887 35.11 1.86 -5.84
CA CYS A 887 36.35 1.41 -5.20
C CYS A 887 37.62 1.75 -6.01
N SER A 888 38.29 0.73 -6.57
CA SER A 888 39.53 0.87 -7.36
C SER A 888 39.41 1.84 -8.55
N GLU A 889 38.21 2.15 -9.05
CA GLU A 889 38.03 3.13 -10.11
C GLU A 889 38.50 4.55 -9.73
N LEU A 890 38.46 4.91 -8.45
CA LEU A 890 38.96 6.20 -7.97
C LEU A 890 40.47 6.35 -8.22
N THR A 891 41.22 5.24 -8.27
CA THR A 891 42.68 5.24 -8.50
C THR A 891 43.02 5.70 -9.92
N ASN A 892 42.09 5.59 -10.87
CA ASN A 892 42.32 5.95 -12.26
C ASN A 892 42.33 7.46 -12.45
N ILE A 893 43.52 8.01 -12.69
CA ILE A 893 43.75 9.44 -12.88
C ILE A 893 42.95 9.98 -14.08
N SER A 894 42.79 9.19 -15.15
CA SER A 894 42.03 9.62 -16.33
C SER A 894 40.55 9.84 -16.01
N TYR A 895 39.98 9.03 -15.10
CA TYR A 895 38.60 9.19 -14.65
C TYR A 895 38.43 10.48 -13.83
N ARG A 896 39.34 10.75 -12.88
CA ARG A 896 39.31 12.00 -12.09
C ARG A 896 39.52 13.22 -12.97
N ALA A 897 40.49 13.19 -13.88
CA ALA A 897 40.76 14.26 -14.83
C ALA A 897 39.55 14.56 -15.72
N ALA A 898 38.85 13.53 -16.20
CA ALA A 898 37.65 13.71 -17.02
C ALA A 898 36.49 14.41 -16.28
N LEU A 899 36.46 14.33 -14.95
CA LEU A 899 35.44 14.91 -14.06
C LEU A 899 35.82 16.29 -13.50
N ARG A 900 37.09 16.72 -13.60
CA ARG A 900 37.57 18.03 -13.10
C ARG A 900 36.71 19.16 -13.64
N GLY A 901 36.20 19.99 -12.73
CA GLY A 901 35.34 21.13 -13.07
C GLY A 901 33.94 20.78 -13.58
N LYS A 902 33.61 19.49 -13.74
CA LYS A 902 32.32 19.04 -14.26
C LYS A 902 31.36 18.48 -13.22
N VAL A 903 31.80 18.25 -11.99
CA VAL A 903 30.95 17.71 -10.90
C VAL A 903 31.14 18.50 -9.61
N ASP A 904 30.10 18.55 -8.77
CA ASP A 904 30.17 19.07 -7.41
C ASP A 904 30.67 18.01 -6.43
N ALA A 905 30.35 16.74 -6.69
CA ALA A 905 30.76 15.64 -5.85
C ALA A 905 31.01 14.33 -6.63
N ILE A 906 31.76 13.42 -6.00
CA ILE A 906 31.92 12.04 -6.46
C ILE A 906 31.52 11.10 -5.32
N PHE A 907 30.56 10.21 -5.58
CA PHE A 907 30.22 9.11 -4.67
C PHE A 907 31.12 7.91 -4.95
N VAL A 908 31.75 7.39 -3.90
CA VAL A 908 32.69 6.28 -3.97
C VAL A 908 32.27 5.19 -2.97
N PRO A 909 31.38 4.27 -3.36
CA PRO A 909 31.12 3.06 -2.58
C PRO A 909 32.31 2.10 -2.72
N GLU A 910 32.77 1.56 -1.61
CA GLU A 910 34.02 0.80 -1.53
C GLU A 910 33.88 -0.44 -0.65
N TRP A 911 34.64 -1.47 -0.98
CA TRP A 911 35.02 -2.54 -0.08
C TRP A 911 36.52 -2.71 -0.17
N ASN A 912 37.24 -1.84 0.53
CA ASN A 912 38.68 -1.72 0.43
C ASN A 912 39.38 -1.85 1.79
N GLN A 913 40.45 -2.66 1.81
CA GLN A 913 41.25 -2.90 3.02
C GLN A 913 42.41 -1.91 3.15
N ASP A 914 42.91 -1.37 2.02
CA ASP A 914 44.03 -0.42 1.99
C ASP A 914 43.54 1.01 2.26
N THR A 915 43.24 1.30 3.52
CA THR A 915 42.69 2.61 3.92
C THR A 915 43.71 3.74 3.82
N ASP A 916 45.01 3.45 3.95
CA ASP A 916 46.05 4.50 3.99
C ASP A 916 46.34 5.06 2.60
N THR A 917 46.44 4.20 1.59
CA THR A 917 46.56 4.67 0.19
C THR A 917 45.30 5.42 -0.24
N PHE A 918 44.12 4.89 0.09
CA PHE A 918 42.85 5.55 -0.23
C PHE A 918 42.69 6.86 0.54
N HIS A 919 43.23 6.98 1.75
CA HIS A 919 43.25 8.24 2.48
C HIS A 919 43.95 9.33 1.67
N SER A 920 45.18 9.06 1.23
CA SER A 920 45.95 10.00 0.40
C SER A 920 45.25 10.30 -0.94
N LEU A 921 44.65 9.26 -1.55
CA LEU A 921 43.93 9.38 -2.81
C LEU A 921 42.68 10.27 -2.69
N VAL A 922 41.89 10.13 -1.63
CA VAL A 922 40.68 10.94 -1.40
C VAL A 922 41.05 12.39 -1.12
N GLU A 923 42.13 12.63 -0.38
CA GLU A 923 42.64 14.00 -0.17
C GLU A 923 43.10 14.64 -1.48
N SER A 924 43.82 13.90 -2.31
CA SER A 924 44.24 14.34 -3.64
C SER A 924 43.04 14.56 -4.57
N ALA A 925 42.08 13.64 -4.58
CA ALA A 925 40.88 13.68 -5.42
C ALA A 925 40.01 14.91 -5.15
N ALA A 926 39.89 15.30 -3.87
CA ALA A 926 39.14 16.50 -3.49
C ALA A 926 39.76 17.77 -4.10
N LEU A 927 41.08 17.82 -4.27
CA LEU A 927 41.80 18.97 -4.80
C LEU A 927 41.97 18.91 -6.33
N ASP A 928 42.28 17.75 -6.92
CA ASP A 928 42.55 17.60 -8.35
C ASP A 928 41.28 17.70 -9.21
N VAL A 929 40.13 17.22 -8.71
CA VAL A 929 38.81 17.43 -9.30
C VAL A 929 38.23 18.77 -8.86
N HIS A 930 38.66 19.23 -7.68
CA HIS A 930 38.10 20.36 -6.93
C HIS A 930 36.60 20.15 -6.61
N ALA A 931 36.28 19.04 -5.94
CA ALA A 931 34.91 18.60 -5.66
C ALA A 931 34.82 17.91 -4.29
N TYR A 932 33.60 17.73 -3.78
CA TYR A 932 33.36 16.90 -2.60
C TYR A 932 33.58 15.41 -2.93
N ILE A 933 34.33 14.67 -2.12
CA ILE A 933 34.54 13.23 -2.28
C ILE A 933 33.81 12.51 -1.16
N ILE A 934 32.79 11.72 -1.52
CA ILE A 934 31.90 11.02 -0.59
C ILE A 934 32.27 9.53 -0.63
N GLN A 935 33.15 9.13 0.26
CA GLN A 935 33.66 7.77 0.39
C GLN A 935 32.79 6.98 1.38
N CYS A 936 32.32 5.80 0.99
CA CYS A 936 31.59 4.89 1.86
C CYS A 936 32.18 3.48 1.74
N ASN A 937 32.99 3.11 2.71
CA ASN A 937 33.68 1.83 2.76
C ASN A 937 32.97 0.85 3.70
N ASP A 938 33.20 -0.46 3.51
CA ASP A 938 32.69 -1.48 4.41
C ASP A 938 33.21 -1.24 5.84
N ARG A 939 32.30 -1.33 6.82
CA ARG A 939 32.59 -1.07 8.24
C ARG A 939 33.73 -1.92 8.79
N GLN A 940 33.96 -3.12 8.25
CA GLN A 940 35.06 -3.98 8.67
C GLN A 940 36.42 -3.26 8.61
N TYR A 941 36.63 -2.41 7.61
CA TYR A 941 37.87 -1.63 7.46
C TYR A 941 37.64 -0.16 7.85
N GLY A 942 36.44 0.37 7.64
CA GLY A 942 36.07 1.74 8.01
C GLY A 942 36.66 2.80 7.06
N ASP A 943 36.85 4.01 7.59
CA ASP A 943 37.37 5.19 6.86
C ASP A 943 36.40 5.80 5.83
N SER A 944 35.10 5.57 6.00
CA SER A 944 34.05 6.29 5.27
C SER A 944 34.08 7.78 5.62
N ARG A 945 34.02 8.68 4.63
CA ARG A 945 34.19 10.12 4.88
C ARG A 945 33.52 10.99 3.81
N ILE A 946 33.30 12.25 4.15
CA ILE A 946 33.03 13.32 3.18
C ILE A 946 34.20 14.30 3.23
N ARG A 947 35.00 14.35 2.17
CA ARG A 947 36.14 15.24 2.01
C ARG A 947 35.77 16.43 1.11
N ALA A 948 36.22 17.62 1.48
CA ALA A 948 35.97 18.87 0.76
C ALA A 948 37.28 19.63 0.49
N PRO A 949 37.37 20.43 -0.59
CA PRO A 949 38.55 21.22 -0.93
C PRO A 949 38.68 22.51 -0.09
N TYR A 950 38.31 22.48 1.20
CA TYR A 950 38.41 23.67 2.06
C TYR A 950 39.86 24.07 2.33
N LYS A 951 40.10 25.38 2.46
CA LYS A 951 41.41 25.92 2.83
C LYS A 951 41.78 25.53 4.26
N ASP A 952 40.89 25.77 5.20
CA ASP A 952 41.00 25.38 6.60
C ASP A 952 41.03 23.85 6.77
N SER A 953 42.07 23.30 7.39
CA SER A 953 42.24 21.86 7.57
C SER A 953 41.09 21.19 8.33
N TRP A 954 40.59 21.84 9.39
CA TRP A 954 39.53 21.30 10.24
C TRP A 954 38.14 21.25 9.57
N LYS A 955 37.96 21.95 8.43
CA LYS A 955 36.74 21.88 7.62
C LYS A 955 36.81 20.81 6.52
N ARG A 956 38.01 20.31 6.18
CA ARG A 956 38.21 19.46 5.00
C ARG A 956 37.49 18.12 5.14
N ASP A 957 37.54 17.49 6.31
CA ASP A 957 36.72 16.33 6.61
C ASP A 957 35.39 16.82 7.20
N VAL A 958 34.37 16.94 6.34
CA VAL A 958 33.00 17.30 6.76
C VAL A 958 32.46 16.24 7.73
N LEU A 959 32.78 14.98 7.46
CA LEU A 959 32.69 13.88 8.43
C LEU A 959 33.74 12.84 8.10
N ARG A 960 34.13 12.06 9.12
CA ARG A 960 34.95 10.86 8.97
C ARG A 960 34.51 9.81 9.98
N VAL A 961 34.26 8.60 9.50
CA VAL A 961 33.70 7.49 10.25
C VAL A 961 34.72 6.36 10.28
N LYS A 962 35.06 5.91 11.49
CA LYS A 962 36.01 4.81 11.70
C LYS A 962 35.29 3.66 12.40
N GLY A 963 35.28 2.48 11.78
CA GLY A 963 34.87 1.20 12.37
C GLY A 963 33.64 1.19 13.29
N GLY A 964 33.56 0.16 14.14
CA GLY A 964 32.50 -0.03 15.14
C GLY A 964 31.93 -1.45 15.19
N ILE A 965 31.25 -1.78 16.29
CA ILE A 965 30.57 -3.08 16.50
C ILE A 965 29.16 -3.05 15.90
N THR A 966 28.46 -1.92 16.02
CA THR A 966 27.10 -1.73 15.52
C THR A 966 27.12 -1.04 14.16
N ASP A 967 26.10 -1.32 13.34
CA ASP A 967 25.89 -0.59 12.09
C ASP A 967 25.18 0.75 12.41
N TYR A 968 25.68 1.85 11.85
CA TYR A 968 25.13 3.20 12.06
C TYR A 968 25.34 4.09 10.82
N CYS A 969 24.68 5.24 10.78
CA CYS A 969 24.90 6.28 9.75
C CYS A 969 25.32 7.58 10.42
N VAL A 970 26.16 8.36 9.73
CA VAL A 970 26.49 9.73 10.10
C VAL A 970 26.11 10.64 8.94
N ILE A 971 25.49 11.77 9.25
CA ILE A 971 25.03 12.73 8.25
C ILE A 971 26.03 13.88 8.15
N GLY A 972 26.45 14.21 6.92
CA GLY A 972 27.25 15.41 6.64
C GLY A 972 26.56 16.29 5.62
N GLU A 973 26.73 17.60 5.77
CA GLU A 973 26.13 18.59 4.88
C GLU A 973 27.20 19.19 3.96
N ILE A 974 26.93 19.21 2.66
CA ILE A 974 27.79 19.86 1.65
C ILE A 974 27.11 21.12 1.09
N ASP A 975 27.89 22.16 0.78
CA ASP A 975 27.40 23.44 0.22
C ASP A 975 27.88 23.60 -1.23
N VAL A 976 27.10 23.05 -2.16
CA VAL A 976 27.47 23.00 -3.58
C VAL A 976 27.43 24.37 -4.24
N LEU A 977 26.57 25.28 -3.77
CA LEU A 977 26.51 26.64 -4.31
C LEU A 977 27.76 27.43 -3.92
N ALA A 978 28.22 27.32 -2.66
CA ALA A 978 29.45 27.97 -2.23
C ALA A 978 30.64 27.49 -3.06
N LEU A 979 30.75 26.18 -3.31
CA LEU A 979 31.79 25.60 -4.16
C LEU A 979 31.72 26.17 -5.59
N ARG A 980 30.54 26.21 -6.21
CA ARG A 980 30.36 26.74 -7.57
C ARG A 980 30.66 28.23 -7.67
N ARG A 981 30.26 29.04 -6.68
CA ARG A 981 30.58 30.48 -6.63
C ARG A 981 32.07 30.72 -6.59
N PHE A 982 32.78 29.96 -5.75
CA PHE A 982 34.24 30.01 -5.68
C PHE A 982 34.88 29.65 -7.03
N GLN A 983 34.43 28.55 -7.64
CA GLN A 983 34.93 28.07 -8.95
C GLN A 983 34.55 28.95 -10.15
N SER A 984 33.53 29.80 -10.03
CA SER A 984 33.07 30.67 -11.12
C SER A 984 33.80 32.00 -11.17
N SER A 985 34.64 32.30 -10.17
CA SER A 985 35.43 33.52 -10.10
C SER A 985 36.56 33.48 -11.12
N PHE A 986 36.91 34.64 -11.71
CA PHE A 986 38.02 34.72 -12.69
C PHE A 986 39.35 34.30 -12.06
N ARG A 987 39.58 34.68 -10.80
CA ARG A 987 40.66 34.17 -9.96
C ARG A 987 40.05 33.53 -8.72
N SER A 988 40.67 32.45 -8.23
CA SER A 988 40.22 31.81 -6.98
C SER A 988 40.28 32.79 -5.83
N PRO A 989 39.17 33.02 -5.10
CA PRO A 989 39.16 33.83 -3.89
C PRO A 989 40.09 33.28 -2.80
N THR A 990 40.38 34.09 -1.79
CA THR A 990 41.25 33.70 -0.66
C THR A 990 40.64 32.63 0.25
N GLU A 991 39.31 32.59 0.36
CA GLU A 991 38.50 31.72 1.22
C GLU A 991 37.16 31.39 0.51
N PRO A 992 36.42 30.35 0.92
CA PRO A 992 36.75 29.36 1.96
C PRO A 992 37.48 28.12 1.43
N PHE A 993 37.63 27.98 0.11
CA PHE A 993 38.24 26.81 -0.53
C PHE A 993 39.71 27.04 -0.90
N LYS A 994 40.45 25.96 -1.14
CA LYS A 994 41.77 26.03 -1.77
C LYS A 994 41.62 26.57 -3.20
N PRO A 995 42.68 27.19 -3.77
CA PRO A 995 42.67 27.58 -5.17
C PRO A 995 42.35 26.40 -6.09
N VAL A 996 41.62 26.66 -7.17
CA VAL A 996 41.38 25.65 -8.20
C VAL A 996 42.71 25.18 -8.81
N PRO A 997 42.83 23.89 -9.18
CA PRO A 997 44.07 23.37 -9.76
C PRO A 997 44.36 23.99 -11.13
N ASP A 998 45.62 23.89 -11.57
CA ASP A 998 46.01 24.34 -12.89
C ASP A 998 45.22 23.62 -14.02
N GLY A 999 44.85 24.39 -15.04
CA GLY A 999 43.96 23.92 -16.11
C GLY A 999 42.52 23.60 -15.68
N PHE A 1000 42.06 24.10 -14.52
CA PHE A 1000 40.67 23.94 -14.11
C PHE A 1000 39.72 24.80 -14.95
N GLU A 1001 38.73 24.17 -15.55
CA GLU A 1001 37.63 24.84 -16.26
C GLU A 1001 36.29 24.36 -15.70
N ILE A 1002 35.51 25.29 -15.13
CA ILE A 1002 34.16 24.97 -14.69
C ILE A 1002 33.25 24.76 -15.91
N SER A 1003 32.54 23.63 -15.93
CA SER A 1003 31.56 23.35 -16.99
C SER A 1003 30.47 24.43 -17.01
N TYR A 1004 30.05 24.88 -18.21
CA TYR A 1004 29.06 25.95 -18.38
C TYR A 1004 27.80 25.78 -17.50
N GLY A 1005 27.20 24.58 -17.51
CA GLY A 1005 26.00 24.30 -16.72
C GLY A 1005 26.17 24.29 -15.19
N ARG A 1006 27.38 24.47 -14.67
CA ARG A 1006 27.66 24.65 -13.22
C ARG A 1006 28.02 26.09 -12.87
N LYS A 1007 28.29 26.94 -13.85
CA LYS A 1007 28.75 28.32 -13.63
C LYS A 1007 27.62 29.13 -13.00
N VAL A 1008 27.94 29.91 -11.97
CA VAL A 1008 27.01 30.79 -11.25
C VAL A 1008 27.63 32.17 -11.09
N LEU A 1009 26.83 33.18 -10.74
CA LEU A 1009 27.37 34.49 -10.37
C LEU A 1009 28.26 34.34 -9.13
N PRO A 1010 29.54 34.77 -9.17
CA PRO A 1010 30.40 34.82 -8.00
C PRO A 1010 29.75 35.63 -6.87
N ALA A 1011 30.09 35.33 -5.62
CA ALA A 1011 29.78 36.26 -4.53
C ALA A 1011 30.58 37.54 -4.77
N GLY A 1012 29.94 38.71 -4.73
CA GLY A 1012 30.65 39.99 -4.86
C GLY A 1012 31.76 40.08 -3.83
N GLU A 1013 32.92 40.59 -4.22
CA GLU A 1013 34.00 40.90 -3.29
C GLU A 1013 33.49 41.97 -2.32
N THR A 1014 33.20 41.60 -1.08
CA THR A 1014 33.27 42.57 0.02
C THR A 1014 34.75 42.81 0.24
N GLU A 1015 35.24 43.95 -0.27
CA GLU A 1015 36.62 44.45 -0.09
C GLU A 1015 37.09 44.41 1.37
#